data_AF-A0A377Q023-F1
#
_entry.id   AF-A0A377Q023-F1
#
_cell.length_a   1.000
_cell.length_b   1.000
_cell.length_c   1.000
_cell.angle_alpha   90.00
_cell.angle_beta   90.00
_cell.angle_gamma   90.00
#
_symmetry.space_group_name_H-M   'P 1'
#
loop_
_entity.id
_entity.type
_entity.pdbx_description
1 polymer ?
#
loop_
_entity_poly.entity_id
_entity_poly.type
_entity_poly.pdbx_seq_one_letter_code
_entity_poly.pdbx_strand_id
1 'polypeptide(L)'
;MYGGGGANKPLTNSLKTLKNSTPQKLTKNPKKIQESQKDSKTISKIGISIIASVLLSQNLAALPAGGKFIHGSGSISKSNGVMNITGNNKNHVIAWGGGFNIAKGETVNFAKGGKAFLNLDYTNKASRILGNLNGNDNNVYLVNPSGVLIGAGANVNANRFVASTSSLDTALTKFVEQANKVGDANMVNFSPVYSRNNLKGSIVNMGNIKANDIILVGQAVRNRASQNDNDINGTLGTLNHTGSLKIIGQSIFLDVEGVTNKNNIEVVATNPLNGTNPDIKIQMTMNTFANKGYTDNWIAKKYSATGETFSDGSYYFYNIITIGSVEGWNNFANAWNNNGSNSGLGITRQIEEFKLISDLNFNGVDFVSVGKPQGAGFNKIFNGNGYKMSNITLNDGDASNNGGTIIAGVFNKVGGGTIKNLTIDGVTANISRNNILHLGGFAGQINGGNINNVTVNNINLNGTISNHGYVGGFAGVINGGNISNVALNNINKLYLYSDQYTGSNMNMGGFAGRITNGTINNAILNKIGTLQTAVVTQFGSNSNTAIGGFTTELGASNINNVFLYFTQDSKFMPAAALRDNKDSRLKVSTFYHSMTGNNTFNGTINVVYNTHITDPKGFGKVEDPGYNLDPATQRIYYTAKGMIDGTKQVADADRSKYNGKVNFKSYMNTANDQFFKNTVGNRQGLKVTNYNYSWVTSVKNSNVFGDAHNNTSSDYTTLINTYLPQIIDDILEADYGVTIENKDGSSTQATLQDIMNRITNILNAINSKEGEGSADSKITNFLDKILVGSTAELKESIKQSINFLRAFYDGYNGSEQAVTKASYNQNIFNSFANNENYKNATDKYNNTIKGGMTSLKKTIHDKLADIKNLEDTLKLFEEALKKAEELNNQGKDLNTQVENIKNQVEALDNEIANLQKTISEMEQSGLIPPDRIAAVKAQLAAKKQERSNYKTQVANIIADIEKLKDTDLANLMKEVDGYVADINGIREGFIKDLNINNPQAIDVMGTGNDGSFTFYGVETMAQNDIQDNIDVPLPIDSIPLIPLEPSKPIDPNPDPNPDPNPDPNPDPNPDPTPNPDPSDPDNGGGDNGNNGNNGGDNGDNGYEGDDTVNNNSGYDARLAYLNYKREVLELPAEEETSIEINEGREKGRLCIVSDNAKTNNPCMAITY
;
A
#
# COMPACT_ATOMS: atom_id res chain seq x y z
N MET A 1 34.99 44.38 15.38
CA MET A 1 35.77 45.16 16.37
C MET A 1 36.75 44.22 17.07
N TYR A 2 37.56 44.72 18.03
CA TYR A 2 38.78 44.08 18.53
C TYR A 2 38.60 43.09 19.71
N GLY A 3 39.61 42.23 19.92
CA GLY A 3 39.82 41.39 21.12
C GLY A 3 39.32 39.94 21.00
N GLY A 4 40.09 38.88 21.23
CA GLY A 4 41.54 38.75 21.50
C GLY A 4 41.94 38.90 22.97
N GLY A 5 42.65 37.96 23.62
CA GLY A 5 43.06 36.60 23.19
C GLY A 5 44.22 36.02 24.04
N GLY A 6 44.62 34.77 23.75
CA GLY A 6 45.83 34.12 24.30
C GLY A 6 45.57 33.06 25.39
N ALA A 7 46.46 32.08 25.62
CA ALA A 7 47.65 31.71 24.84
C ALA A 7 48.13 30.26 25.14
N ASN A 8 48.68 29.55 24.13
CA ASN A 8 49.99 28.89 24.22
C ASN A 8 50.47 28.32 22.86
N LYS A 9 51.80 28.26 22.67
CA LYS A 9 52.55 27.90 21.45
C LYS A 9 54.07 27.96 21.77
N PRO A 10 55.01 27.55 20.87
CA PRO A 10 54.92 26.68 19.68
C PRO A 10 56.03 25.59 19.66
N LEU A 11 56.13 24.80 18.58
CA LEU A 11 57.40 24.41 17.91
C LEU A 11 57.16 23.65 16.57
N THR A 12 57.27 24.40 15.46
CA THR A 12 58.03 24.11 14.20
C THR A 12 57.87 22.83 13.33
N ASN A 13 57.42 23.05 12.06
CA ASN A 13 58.04 22.58 10.78
C ASN A 13 57.85 21.08 10.33
N SER A 14 57.91 20.64 9.04
CA SER A 14 57.98 21.33 7.72
C SER A 14 57.59 20.45 6.48
N LEU A 15 57.81 20.99 5.27
CA LEU A 15 57.70 20.49 3.86
C LEU A 15 58.33 19.08 3.56
N LYS A 16 57.87 18.23 2.60
CA LYS A 16 57.81 18.31 1.09
C LYS A 16 59.21 18.46 0.41
N THR A 17 59.63 17.80 -0.69
CA THR A 17 58.99 16.89 -1.71
C THR A 17 59.99 16.25 -2.74
N LEU A 18 59.59 15.14 -3.41
CA LEU A 18 59.79 14.74 -4.84
C LEU A 18 61.08 14.06 -5.43
N LYS A 19 60.84 13.01 -6.26
CA LYS A 19 61.62 12.44 -7.42
C LYS A 19 62.95 11.70 -7.10
N ASN A 20 63.45 10.68 -7.83
CA ASN A 20 63.17 10.00 -9.13
C ASN A 20 63.83 8.57 -9.08
N SER A 21 63.84 7.59 -10.02
CA SER A 21 63.21 7.28 -11.35
C SER A 21 63.46 5.77 -11.75
N THR A 22 62.96 5.32 -12.93
CA THR A 22 63.04 3.94 -13.51
C THR A 22 64.13 3.83 -14.63
N PRO A 23 64.23 2.82 -15.56
CA PRO A 23 63.57 1.49 -15.76
C PRO A 23 64.49 0.31 -16.23
N GLN A 24 63.93 -0.90 -16.49
CA GLN A 24 64.26 -1.72 -17.69
C GLN A 24 63.17 -2.78 -18.05
N LYS A 25 63.34 -3.53 -19.16
CA LYS A 25 62.32 -4.37 -19.85
C LYS A 25 62.80 -5.81 -20.12
N LEU A 26 61.89 -6.75 -20.39
CA LEU A 26 61.82 -7.53 -21.67
C LEU A 26 60.61 -8.49 -21.80
N THR A 27 59.72 -8.21 -22.77
CA THR A 27 58.93 -9.12 -23.68
C THR A 27 58.31 -10.45 -23.18
N LYS A 28 57.13 -10.91 -23.67
CA LYS A 28 56.59 -10.86 -25.05
C LYS A 28 55.05 -10.64 -25.12
N ASN A 29 54.60 -10.25 -26.31
CA ASN A 29 53.22 -10.27 -26.86
C ASN A 29 53.37 -10.83 -28.32
N PRO A 30 52.41 -10.84 -29.30
CA PRO A 30 51.06 -10.24 -29.36
C PRO A 30 49.93 -11.07 -30.04
N LYS A 31 48.67 -10.59 -29.92
CA LYS A 31 47.74 -10.20 -31.03
C LYS A 31 46.38 -9.75 -30.43
N LYS A 32 45.93 -8.49 -30.62
CA LYS A 32 45.22 -7.88 -31.78
C LYS A 32 43.73 -8.30 -31.84
N ILE A 33 42.72 -7.44 -32.06
CA ILE A 33 42.65 -6.05 -32.61
C ILE A 33 41.70 -5.14 -31.77
N GLN A 34 41.86 -3.81 -31.86
CA GLN A 34 40.95 -2.77 -31.34
C GLN A 34 40.29 -1.94 -32.47
N GLU A 35 39.43 -0.98 -32.07
CA GLU A 35 38.88 0.15 -32.86
C GLU A 35 37.62 -0.19 -33.68
N SER A 36 36.55 0.61 -33.62
CA SER A 36 36.52 2.08 -33.53
C SER A 36 35.35 2.65 -32.71
N GLN A 37 35.52 3.89 -32.23
CA GLN A 37 34.45 4.77 -31.77
C GLN A 37 34.74 6.21 -32.23
N LYS A 38 33.81 6.82 -32.99
CA LYS A 38 33.41 8.22 -32.78
C LYS A 38 32.18 8.63 -33.62
N ASP A 39 31.48 9.62 -33.06
CA ASP A 39 30.65 10.64 -33.71
C ASP A 39 29.59 10.20 -34.75
N SER A 40 28.32 10.13 -34.32
CA SER A 40 27.38 11.24 -34.59
C SER A 40 26.03 11.07 -33.85
N LYS A 41 25.24 12.14 -33.79
CA LYS A 41 23.87 12.17 -33.27
C LYS A 41 22.88 11.85 -34.40
N THR A 42 21.85 11.02 -34.15
CA THR A 42 20.43 11.38 -34.40
C THR A 42 19.46 10.33 -33.85
N ILE A 43 18.54 10.84 -33.05
CA ILE A 43 17.35 10.21 -32.44
C ILE A 43 16.42 9.55 -33.49
N SER A 44 15.81 8.39 -33.22
CA SER A 44 14.34 8.25 -32.98
C SER A 44 13.75 6.80 -33.10
N LYS A 45 12.62 6.57 -32.42
CA LYS A 45 11.58 5.53 -32.67
C LYS A 45 11.83 4.02 -32.43
N ILE A 46 12.39 3.60 -31.30
CA ILE A 46 11.84 2.43 -30.55
C ILE A 46 11.94 2.78 -29.05
N GLY A 47 10.83 2.81 -28.31
CA GLY A 47 10.90 3.18 -26.89
C GLY A 47 9.61 3.62 -26.16
N ILE A 48 8.42 3.15 -26.55
CA ILE A 48 7.17 3.43 -25.81
C ILE A 48 6.34 2.14 -25.65
N SER A 49 6.79 1.22 -24.80
CA SER A 49 5.99 0.05 -24.36
C SER A 49 6.44 -0.59 -23.03
N ILE A 50 7.26 0.09 -22.22
CA ILE A 50 7.84 -0.46 -20.97
C ILE A 50 7.34 0.27 -19.71
N ILE A 51 6.88 1.52 -19.83
CA ILE A 51 6.47 2.33 -18.67
C ILE A 51 5.16 1.82 -18.03
N ALA A 52 4.28 1.18 -18.82
CA ALA A 52 3.07 0.53 -18.28
C ALA A 52 3.38 -0.72 -17.44
N SER A 53 4.43 -1.48 -17.79
CA SER A 53 4.85 -2.68 -17.04
C SER A 53 5.70 -2.34 -15.82
N VAL A 54 6.53 -1.28 -15.87
CA VAL A 54 7.33 -0.84 -14.71
C VAL A 54 6.47 -0.21 -13.60
N LEU A 55 5.34 0.44 -13.94
CA LEU A 55 4.37 0.97 -12.96
C LEU A 55 3.58 -0.12 -12.20
N LEU A 56 3.71 -1.39 -12.59
CA LEU A 56 3.08 -2.55 -11.95
C LEU A 56 4.09 -3.57 -11.39
N SER A 57 5.40 -3.35 -11.57
CA SER A 57 6.46 -4.30 -11.16
C SER A 57 7.25 -3.88 -9.92
N GLN A 58 6.74 -2.94 -9.12
CA GLN A 58 7.21 -2.76 -7.74
C GLN A 58 6.39 -3.67 -6.83
N ASN A 59 7.06 -4.63 -6.18
CA ASN A 59 6.47 -5.51 -5.17
C ASN A 59 6.17 -4.74 -3.88
N LEU A 60 5.15 -3.88 -3.90
CA LEU A 60 4.48 -3.43 -2.68
C LEU A 60 3.58 -4.56 -2.17
N ALA A 61 3.35 -4.63 -0.86
CA ALA A 61 2.37 -5.55 -0.31
C ALA A 61 0.97 -5.21 -0.85
N ALA A 62 0.21 -6.24 -1.26
CA ALA A 62 -1.11 -6.06 -1.86
C ALA A 62 -2.14 -5.47 -0.87
N LEU A 63 -1.97 -5.74 0.42
CA LEU A 63 -2.68 -5.14 1.55
C LEU A 63 -1.66 -4.43 2.46
N PRO A 64 -2.10 -3.61 3.42
CA PRO A 64 -1.21 -3.04 4.43
C PRO A 64 -0.42 -4.15 5.13
N ALA A 65 0.79 -3.85 5.58
CA ALA A 65 1.69 -4.89 6.08
C ALA A 65 2.53 -4.45 7.28
N GLY A 66 2.81 -5.40 8.18
CA GLY A 66 3.55 -5.13 9.41
C GLY A 66 2.83 -4.13 10.31
N GLY A 67 1.53 -4.34 10.52
CA GLY A 67 0.70 -3.47 11.34
C GLY A 67 0.82 -3.83 12.83
N LYS A 68 1.03 -2.82 13.68
CA LYS A 68 1.02 -2.96 15.14
C LYS A 68 0.30 -1.78 15.78
N PHE A 69 -0.62 -2.06 16.69
CA PHE A 69 -1.20 -1.04 17.56
C PHE A 69 -0.13 -0.54 18.54
N ILE A 70 0.13 0.78 18.54
CA ILE A 70 1.06 1.47 19.43
C ILE A 70 0.35 2.46 20.38
N HIS A 71 -0.97 2.54 20.28
CA HIS A 71 -1.84 3.23 21.24
C HIS A 71 -3.22 2.59 21.17
N GLY A 72 -3.77 2.21 22.32
CA GLY A 72 -4.89 1.26 22.41
C GLY A 72 -4.49 -0.14 21.93
N SER A 73 -5.39 -1.12 22.10
CA SER A 73 -5.20 -2.50 21.64
C SER A 73 -6.22 -2.88 20.56
N GLY A 74 -5.98 -4.02 19.90
CA GLY A 74 -6.82 -4.53 18.83
C GLY A 74 -6.17 -5.66 18.05
N SER A 75 -6.92 -6.27 17.14
CA SER A 75 -6.48 -7.35 16.26
C SER A 75 -6.39 -6.93 14.79
N ILE A 76 -5.45 -7.54 14.07
CA ILE A 76 -5.25 -7.40 12.63
C ILE A 76 -5.21 -8.81 12.03
N SER A 77 -6.15 -9.09 11.13
CA SER A 77 -6.29 -10.40 10.46
C SER A 77 -6.30 -10.24 8.95
N LYS A 78 -5.77 -11.23 8.22
CA LYS A 78 -5.51 -11.15 6.78
C LYS A 78 -5.77 -12.49 6.10
N SER A 79 -6.77 -12.53 5.22
CA SER A 79 -7.18 -13.75 4.51
C SER A 79 -7.80 -13.43 3.15
N ASN A 80 -7.47 -14.19 2.12
CA ASN A 80 -8.11 -14.17 0.79
C ASN A 80 -8.30 -12.76 0.16
N GLY A 81 -7.29 -11.90 0.25
CA GLY A 81 -7.33 -10.53 -0.28
C GLY A 81 -8.12 -9.52 0.57
N VAL A 82 -8.51 -9.93 1.79
CA VAL A 82 -9.19 -9.09 2.79
C VAL A 82 -8.33 -8.95 4.03
N MET A 83 -8.22 -7.73 4.55
CA MET A 83 -7.72 -7.44 5.89
C MET A 83 -8.87 -6.92 6.76
N ASN A 84 -9.01 -7.45 7.98
CA ASN A 84 -9.94 -6.94 8.98
C ASN A 84 -9.17 -6.44 10.20
N ILE A 85 -9.48 -5.20 10.61
CA ILE A 85 -8.88 -4.50 11.75
C ILE A 85 -9.96 -4.24 12.78
N THR A 86 -9.79 -4.75 13.99
CA THR A 86 -10.70 -4.55 15.12
C THR A 86 -9.93 -3.87 16.24
N GLY A 87 -10.27 -2.63 16.57
CA GLY A 87 -9.74 -1.96 17.76
C GLY A 87 -10.62 -2.23 18.98
N ASN A 88 -10.04 -2.42 20.16
CA ASN A 88 -10.76 -2.65 21.41
C ASN A 88 -11.23 -1.32 22.03
N ASN A 89 -10.33 -0.34 22.08
CA ASN A 89 -10.54 1.01 22.61
C ASN A 89 -11.46 1.90 21.75
N LYS A 90 -11.59 3.19 22.07
CA LYS A 90 -12.12 4.21 21.15
C LYS A 90 -11.02 4.84 20.29
N ASN A 91 -9.81 5.02 20.80
CA ASN A 91 -8.77 5.82 20.12
C ASN A 91 -7.47 5.04 19.91
N HIS A 92 -7.14 4.79 18.63
CA HIS A 92 -6.04 3.89 18.26
C HIS A 92 -5.01 4.57 17.37
N VAL A 93 -3.75 4.18 17.53
CA VAL A 93 -2.68 4.46 16.56
C VAL A 93 -2.06 3.13 16.11
N ILE A 94 -1.99 2.93 14.80
CA ILE A 94 -1.39 1.75 14.17
C ILE A 94 -0.17 2.20 13.35
N ALA A 95 1.00 1.68 13.71
CA ALA A 95 2.23 1.84 12.96
C ALA A 95 2.33 0.74 11.90
N TRP A 96 2.65 1.11 10.65
CA TRP A 96 2.74 0.18 9.53
C TRP A 96 4.19 0.05 9.05
N GLY A 97 4.88 -0.96 9.55
CA GLY A 97 6.28 -1.28 9.23
C GLY A 97 6.51 -1.79 7.81
N GLY A 98 5.44 -2.15 7.09
CA GLY A 98 5.43 -2.49 5.65
C GLY A 98 4.52 -1.59 4.82
N GLY A 99 3.97 -0.53 5.43
CA GLY A 99 3.20 0.53 4.78
C GLY A 99 1.73 0.19 4.54
N PHE A 100 0.98 1.21 4.12
CA PHE A 100 -0.48 1.18 3.99
C PHE A 100 -0.89 1.24 2.52
N ASN A 101 -0.94 0.07 1.87
CA ASN A 101 -1.27 -0.08 0.45
C ASN A 101 -2.45 -1.03 0.28
N ILE A 102 -3.31 -0.79 -0.70
CA ILE A 102 -4.47 -1.66 -0.99
C ILE A 102 -4.53 -1.82 -2.51
N ALA A 103 -4.12 -2.97 -3.04
CA ALA A 103 -4.08 -3.23 -4.48
C ALA A 103 -5.50 -3.44 -5.05
N LYS A 104 -5.61 -3.44 -6.38
CA LYS A 104 -6.90 -3.55 -7.06
C LYS A 104 -7.51 -4.94 -6.84
N GLY A 105 -8.68 -4.97 -6.19
CA GLY A 105 -9.39 -6.19 -5.80
C GLY A 105 -9.31 -6.46 -4.29
N GLU A 106 -8.24 -5.99 -3.63
CA GLU A 106 -8.02 -6.14 -2.20
C GLU A 106 -8.95 -5.22 -1.39
N THR A 107 -9.22 -5.59 -0.15
CA THR A 107 -10.12 -4.84 0.75
C THR A 107 -9.60 -4.75 2.18
N VAL A 108 -9.60 -3.56 2.77
CA VAL A 108 -9.38 -3.34 4.21
C VAL A 108 -10.69 -2.95 4.87
N ASN A 109 -11.09 -3.66 5.93
CA ASN A 109 -12.26 -3.38 6.75
C ASN A 109 -11.84 -2.99 8.16
N PHE A 110 -12.32 -1.85 8.65
CA PHE A 110 -12.31 -1.52 10.09
C PHE A 110 -13.65 -1.96 10.70
N ALA A 111 -13.60 -2.72 11.79
CA ALA A 111 -14.79 -3.18 12.51
C ALA A 111 -15.65 -1.99 13.00
N LYS A 112 -16.98 -2.15 13.02
CA LYS A 112 -17.92 -1.10 13.42
C LYS A 112 -17.78 -0.74 14.90
N GLY A 113 -18.21 0.47 15.29
CA GLY A 113 -18.30 0.86 16.70
C GLY A 113 -17.90 2.31 17.04
N GLY A 114 -17.86 3.22 16.06
CA GLY A 114 -17.58 4.65 16.23
C GLY A 114 -16.25 4.92 16.94
N LYS A 115 -15.14 4.46 16.35
CA LYS A 115 -13.76 4.52 16.86
C LYS A 115 -12.88 5.41 15.96
N ALA A 116 -11.75 5.89 16.49
CA ALA A 116 -10.71 6.59 15.72
C ALA A 116 -9.51 5.67 15.48
N PHE A 117 -8.99 5.67 14.25
CA PHE A 117 -7.78 4.93 13.87
C PHE A 117 -6.81 5.84 13.10
N LEU A 118 -5.67 6.15 13.72
CA LEU A 118 -4.54 6.82 13.06
C LEU A 118 -3.58 5.79 12.48
N ASN A 119 -3.42 5.79 11.16
CA ASN A 119 -2.53 4.88 10.43
C ASN A 119 -1.28 5.64 9.98
N LEU A 120 -0.11 5.21 10.44
CA LEU A 120 1.18 5.83 10.17
C LEU A 120 2.02 4.96 9.23
N ASP A 121 2.27 5.46 8.01
CA ASP A 121 3.05 4.74 6.99
C ASP A 121 4.54 5.09 7.06
N TYR A 122 5.34 4.15 7.60
CA TYR A 122 6.77 4.34 7.81
C TYR A 122 7.64 3.94 6.60
N THR A 123 7.06 3.57 5.46
CA THR A 123 7.84 3.01 4.33
C THR A 123 8.66 4.01 3.51
N ASN A 124 8.49 5.31 3.74
CA ASN A 124 9.05 6.38 2.89
C ASN A 124 8.74 6.17 1.39
N LYS A 125 7.58 5.58 1.10
CA LYS A 125 6.92 5.55 -0.21
C LYS A 125 5.50 6.04 0.00
N ALA A 126 4.91 6.65 -1.01
CA ALA A 126 3.52 7.09 -0.94
C ALA A 126 2.52 5.91 -0.88
N SER A 127 1.53 5.99 0.01
CA SER A 127 0.47 5.00 0.19
C SER A 127 -0.45 4.92 -1.04
N ARG A 128 -0.64 3.72 -1.60
CA ARG A 128 -1.44 3.49 -2.82
C ARG A 128 -2.73 2.72 -2.50
N ILE A 129 -3.86 3.41 -2.56
CA ILE A 129 -5.20 2.85 -2.37
C ILE A 129 -5.84 2.66 -3.75
N LEU A 130 -5.80 1.42 -4.25
CA LEU A 130 -6.31 0.98 -5.56
C LEU A 130 -7.51 0.02 -5.44
N GLY A 131 -7.71 -0.57 -4.25
CA GLY A 131 -8.87 -1.41 -3.89
C GLY A 131 -9.88 -0.69 -2.98
N ASN A 132 -10.43 -1.40 -1.99
CA ASN A 132 -11.48 -0.88 -1.10
C ASN A 132 -10.97 -0.62 0.33
N LEU A 133 -11.40 0.49 0.92
CA LEU A 133 -11.12 0.88 2.31
C LEU A 133 -12.44 1.20 3.04
N ASN A 134 -12.94 0.21 3.78
CA ASN A 134 -14.18 0.28 4.55
C ASN A 134 -13.89 0.67 6.00
N GLY A 135 -13.77 1.97 6.25
CA GLY A 135 -13.76 2.55 7.59
C GLY A 135 -15.09 2.43 8.34
N ASN A 136 -16.20 2.16 7.64
CA ASN A 136 -17.56 2.07 8.21
C ASN A 136 -17.95 3.36 8.97
N ASP A 137 -18.37 3.27 10.23
CA ASP A 137 -18.77 4.36 11.12
C ASP A 137 -17.58 4.97 11.90
N ASN A 138 -16.35 4.60 11.56
CA ASN A 138 -15.13 5.06 12.23
C ASN A 138 -14.52 6.31 11.59
N ASN A 139 -13.70 7.03 12.37
CA ASN A 139 -12.80 8.06 11.86
C ASN A 139 -11.47 7.40 11.44
N VAL A 140 -11.20 7.33 10.14
CA VAL A 140 -9.96 6.78 9.58
C VAL A 140 -9.04 7.93 9.16
N TYR A 141 -7.87 8.00 9.81
CA TYR A 141 -6.80 8.92 9.47
C TYR A 141 -5.64 8.12 8.87
N LEU A 142 -5.12 8.56 7.72
CA LEU A 142 -3.95 8.00 7.05
C LEU A 142 -2.90 9.12 6.88
N VAL A 143 -1.72 8.94 7.49
CA VAL A 143 -0.62 9.91 7.42
C VAL A 143 0.59 9.27 6.78
N ASN A 144 1.07 9.92 5.72
CA ASN A 144 2.27 9.52 4.98
C ASN A 144 2.94 10.78 4.36
N PRO A 145 4.10 11.24 4.88
CA PRO A 145 4.80 12.41 4.35
C PRO A 145 5.19 12.27 2.87
N SER A 146 5.37 11.05 2.37
CA SER A 146 5.69 10.76 0.97
C SER A 146 4.49 10.90 0.03
N GLY A 147 3.27 10.71 0.51
CA GLY A 147 2.04 11.00 -0.24
C GLY A 147 0.94 9.94 -0.10
N VAL A 148 -0.24 10.25 -0.67
CA VAL A 148 -1.39 9.32 -0.72
C VAL A 148 -2.05 9.37 -2.10
N LEU A 149 -2.19 8.22 -2.75
CA LEU A 149 -2.92 8.04 -4.00
C LEU A 149 -4.19 7.23 -3.75
N ILE A 150 -5.36 7.82 -4.01
CA ILE A 150 -6.61 7.08 -4.19
C ILE A 150 -6.80 6.88 -5.70
N GLY A 151 -6.55 5.66 -6.19
CA GLY A 151 -6.48 5.33 -7.62
C GLY A 151 -7.83 5.22 -8.32
N ALA A 152 -7.79 5.18 -9.65
CA ALA A 152 -8.99 5.03 -10.47
C ALA A 152 -9.71 3.70 -10.18
N GLY A 153 -10.98 3.78 -9.75
CA GLY A 153 -11.79 2.63 -9.35
C GLY A 153 -11.65 2.20 -7.88
N ALA A 154 -10.78 2.83 -7.10
CA ALA A 154 -10.69 2.60 -5.66
C ALA A 154 -11.88 3.20 -4.90
N ASN A 155 -12.28 2.59 -3.79
CA ASN A 155 -13.37 3.08 -2.93
C ASN A 155 -12.90 3.28 -1.50
N VAL A 156 -13.26 4.42 -0.90
CA VAL A 156 -13.04 4.72 0.52
C VAL A 156 -14.40 5.08 1.14
N ASN A 157 -14.77 4.47 2.27
CA ASN A 157 -16.05 4.68 2.95
C ASN A 157 -15.87 4.70 4.48
N ALA A 158 -16.04 5.85 5.14
CA ALA A 158 -15.81 6.04 6.59
C ALA A 158 -16.81 7.05 7.20
N ASN A 159 -16.84 7.24 8.53
CA ASN A 159 -17.53 8.40 9.13
C ASN A 159 -16.73 9.68 8.87
N ARG A 160 -15.42 9.64 9.11
CA ARG A 160 -14.47 10.64 8.60
C ARG A 160 -13.34 9.94 7.88
N PHE A 161 -12.96 10.47 6.72
CA PHE A 161 -11.71 10.10 6.08
C PHE A 161 -10.75 11.29 6.05
N VAL A 162 -9.53 11.06 6.53
CA VAL A 162 -8.44 12.04 6.49
C VAL A 162 -7.23 11.43 5.82
N ALA A 163 -6.71 12.09 4.78
CA ALA A 163 -5.41 11.80 4.20
C ALA A 163 -4.47 12.98 4.46
N SER A 164 -3.27 12.72 4.97
CA SER A 164 -2.29 13.75 5.28
C SER A 164 -0.86 13.40 4.86
N THR A 165 -0.12 14.40 4.41
CA THR A 165 1.34 14.34 4.22
C THR A 165 2.08 15.23 5.21
N SER A 166 1.50 15.43 6.41
CA SER A 166 2.20 15.98 7.56
C SER A 166 3.28 15.02 8.06
N SER A 167 4.20 15.51 8.90
CA SER A 167 5.12 14.66 9.66
C SER A 167 4.39 13.57 10.45
N LEU A 168 4.96 12.35 10.47
CA LEU A 168 4.41 11.20 11.21
C LEU A 168 4.46 11.45 12.72
N ASP A 169 5.64 11.81 13.22
CA ASP A 169 5.95 12.11 14.62
C ASP A 169 5.05 13.23 15.20
N THR A 170 4.86 14.31 14.42
CA THR A 170 3.94 15.39 14.80
C THR A 170 2.47 14.93 14.82
N ALA A 171 2.06 14.05 13.91
CA ALA A 171 0.68 13.55 13.86
C ALA A 171 0.39 12.56 15.00
N LEU A 172 1.33 11.65 15.27
CA LEU A 172 1.36 10.73 16.40
C LEU A 172 1.19 11.49 17.73
N THR A 173 2.11 12.40 18.03
CA THR A 173 2.13 13.17 19.28
C THR A 173 0.83 13.94 19.49
N LYS A 174 0.37 14.69 18.49
CA LYS A 174 -0.87 15.49 18.63
C LYS A 174 -2.15 14.65 18.62
N PHE A 175 -2.14 13.42 18.12
CA PHE A 175 -3.29 12.52 18.24
C PHE A 175 -3.36 11.93 19.65
N VAL A 176 -2.25 11.41 20.18
CA VAL A 176 -2.17 10.85 21.54
C VAL A 176 -2.48 11.93 22.59
N GLU A 177 -1.94 13.14 22.44
CA GLU A 177 -2.32 14.30 23.25
C GLU A 177 -3.84 14.52 23.33
N GLN A 178 -4.56 14.36 22.21
CA GLN A 178 -6.00 14.60 22.15
C GLN A 178 -6.80 13.38 22.64
N ALA A 179 -6.32 12.16 22.42
CA ALA A 179 -6.89 10.95 23.00
C ALA A 179 -6.89 11.03 24.53
N ASN A 180 -5.75 11.42 25.12
CA ASN A 180 -5.60 11.58 26.57
C ASN A 180 -6.48 12.72 27.12
N LYS A 181 -6.79 13.76 26.32
CA LYS A 181 -7.67 14.87 26.72
C LYS A 181 -9.17 14.55 26.66
N VAL A 182 -9.61 13.65 25.76
CA VAL A 182 -11.03 13.28 25.62
C VAL A 182 -11.40 11.98 26.35
N GLY A 183 -10.40 11.17 26.71
CA GLY A 183 -10.57 9.86 27.34
C GLY A 183 -11.14 8.81 26.39
N ASP A 184 -11.01 7.53 26.75
CA ASP A 184 -11.43 6.43 25.87
C ASP A 184 -12.95 6.20 25.82
N ALA A 185 -13.75 7.05 26.48
CA ALA A 185 -15.19 7.11 26.26
C ALA A 185 -15.54 7.83 24.93
N ASN A 186 -14.68 8.72 24.44
CA ASN A 186 -14.97 9.64 23.34
C ASN A 186 -14.06 9.38 22.13
N MET A 187 -14.64 9.43 20.92
CA MET A 187 -13.86 9.33 19.68
C MET A 187 -13.15 10.66 19.37
N VAL A 188 -11.83 10.61 19.17
CA VAL A 188 -11.00 11.78 18.86
C VAL A 188 -11.40 12.46 17.55
N ASN A 189 -11.66 13.77 17.68
CA ASN A 189 -11.88 14.73 16.60
C ASN A 189 -10.54 15.37 16.17
N PHE A 190 -9.62 14.56 15.63
CA PHE A 190 -8.30 15.03 15.20
C PHE A 190 -8.36 15.78 13.88
N SER A 191 -7.45 16.74 13.71
CA SER A 191 -7.10 17.36 12.43
C SER A 191 -5.57 17.34 12.31
N PRO A 192 -5.00 16.90 11.16
CA PRO A 192 -3.54 16.87 10.97
C PRO A 192 -2.89 18.25 11.10
N VAL A 193 -1.58 18.29 11.33
CA VAL A 193 -0.85 19.56 11.39
C VAL A 193 -0.49 20.06 9.99
N TYR A 194 -1.16 21.12 9.56
CA TYR A 194 -0.97 21.79 8.27
C TYR A 194 -0.10 23.07 8.39
N SER A 195 1.02 22.99 9.12
CA SER A 195 2.04 24.03 9.07
C SER A 195 2.88 23.91 7.80
N ARG A 196 3.30 25.05 7.21
CA ARG A 196 4.00 25.07 5.91
C ARG A 196 5.31 24.26 5.88
N ASN A 197 5.93 24.07 7.05
CA ASN A 197 7.17 23.31 7.23
C ASN A 197 6.95 21.79 7.16
N ASN A 198 5.73 21.33 7.45
CA ASN A 198 5.43 19.91 7.66
C ASN A 198 4.74 19.25 6.46
N LEU A 199 4.31 20.01 5.45
CA LEU A 199 3.64 19.50 4.24
C LEU A 199 4.65 19.11 3.17
N LYS A 200 4.89 17.80 2.99
CA LYS A 200 5.98 17.32 2.11
C LYS A 200 5.54 16.56 0.84
N GLY A 201 4.38 15.92 0.84
CA GLY A 201 3.96 14.97 -0.20
C GLY A 201 2.77 15.42 -1.02
N SER A 202 2.40 14.63 -2.03
CA SER A 202 1.19 14.85 -2.83
C SER A 202 0.02 13.98 -2.36
N ILE A 203 -1.19 14.49 -2.46
CA ILE A 203 -2.44 13.73 -2.38
C ILE A 203 -3.16 13.82 -3.73
N VAL A 204 -3.45 12.67 -4.33
CA VAL A 204 -4.22 12.59 -5.58
C VAL A 204 -5.40 11.64 -5.39
N ASN A 205 -6.61 12.15 -5.64
CA ASN A 205 -7.81 11.34 -5.75
C ASN A 205 -8.23 11.20 -7.23
N MET A 206 -8.34 9.96 -7.69
CA MET A 206 -8.97 9.53 -8.94
C MET A 206 -10.04 8.43 -8.71
N GLY A 207 -10.24 8.03 -7.45
CA GLY A 207 -11.25 7.05 -7.05
C GLY A 207 -12.48 7.71 -6.42
N ASN A 208 -13.16 7.00 -5.53
CA ASN A 208 -14.37 7.45 -4.87
C ASN A 208 -14.15 7.49 -3.34
N ILE A 209 -14.18 8.69 -2.76
CA ILE A 209 -14.13 8.89 -1.31
C ILE A 209 -15.53 9.27 -0.82
N LYS A 210 -16.11 8.45 0.05
CA LYS A 210 -17.36 8.71 0.76
C LYS A 210 -17.10 8.85 2.26
N ALA A 211 -17.58 9.93 2.86
CA ALA A 211 -17.59 10.07 4.32
C ALA A 211 -18.69 11.04 4.79
N ASN A 212 -18.81 11.27 6.09
CA ASN A 212 -19.48 12.46 6.58
C ASN A 212 -18.54 13.68 6.48
N ASP A 213 -17.30 13.55 6.95
CA ASP A 213 -16.23 14.54 6.74
C ASP A 213 -15.08 14.00 5.88
N ILE A 214 -14.59 14.80 4.93
CA ILE A 214 -13.39 14.52 4.14
C ILE A 214 -12.36 15.62 4.37
N ILE A 215 -11.15 15.26 4.83
CA ILE A 215 -10.05 16.22 5.03
C ILE A 215 -8.80 15.74 4.27
N LEU A 216 -8.31 16.56 3.33
CA LEU A 216 -7.11 16.25 2.52
C LEU A 216 -6.04 17.32 2.75
N VAL A 217 -4.87 16.91 3.25
CA VAL A 217 -3.80 17.80 3.71
C VAL A 217 -2.45 17.42 3.08
N GLY A 218 -1.98 18.16 2.07
CA GLY A 218 -0.73 17.81 1.37
C GLY A 218 0.07 19.02 0.90
N GLN A 219 1.32 18.82 0.48
CA GLN A 219 2.06 19.86 -0.25
C GLN A 219 1.31 20.21 -1.54
N ALA A 220 0.89 19.19 -2.29
CA ALA A 220 -0.04 19.30 -3.40
C ALA A 220 -1.29 18.44 -3.14
N VAL A 221 -2.50 18.94 -3.42
CA VAL A 221 -3.75 18.16 -3.33
C VAL A 221 -4.59 18.31 -4.59
N ARG A 222 -4.97 17.19 -5.23
CA ARG A 222 -5.75 17.21 -6.49
C ARG A 222 -6.80 16.10 -6.52
N ASN A 223 -8.02 16.39 -6.98
CA ASN A 223 -9.01 15.37 -7.32
C ASN A 223 -9.16 15.14 -8.84
N ARG A 224 -8.20 15.59 -9.64
CA ARG A 224 -8.13 15.32 -11.08
C ARG A 224 -6.69 15.26 -11.58
N ALA A 225 -6.32 14.14 -12.20
CA ALA A 225 -4.98 13.89 -12.73
C ALA A 225 -5.03 12.98 -13.98
N SER A 226 -4.09 13.16 -14.92
CA SER A 226 -3.97 12.32 -16.12
C SER A 226 -3.39 10.94 -15.77
N GLN A 227 -4.10 9.85 -16.12
CA GLN A 227 -3.58 8.49 -15.96
C GLN A 227 -2.48 8.13 -16.96
N ASN A 228 -2.48 8.74 -18.14
CA ASN A 228 -1.50 8.49 -19.20
C ASN A 228 -1.40 9.68 -20.17
N ASP A 229 -0.48 9.60 -21.13
CA ASP A 229 -0.19 10.67 -22.09
C ASP A 229 -1.37 11.10 -23.00
N ASN A 230 -2.42 10.29 -23.14
CA ASN A 230 -3.60 10.60 -23.96
C ASN A 230 -4.75 11.21 -23.13
N ASP A 231 -4.69 11.14 -21.80
CA ASP A 231 -5.72 11.62 -20.88
C ASP A 231 -5.63 13.15 -20.68
N ILE A 232 -6.04 13.92 -21.69
CA ILE A 232 -5.97 15.40 -21.71
C ILE A 232 -6.73 16.02 -20.54
N ASN A 233 -7.97 15.55 -20.31
CA ASN A 233 -8.85 16.07 -19.28
C ASN A 233 -8.55 15.50 -17.88
N GLY A 234 -7.83 14.39 -17.76
CA GLY A 234 -7.55 13.75 -16.49
C GLY A 234 -8.76 12.99 -15.94
N THR A 235 -8.49 11.89 -15.25
CA THR A 235 -9.48 11.13 -14.50
C THR A 235 -9.92 11.91 -13.27
N LEU A 236 -11.22 11.97 -13.03
CA LEU A 236 -11.86 12.73 -11.94
C LEU A 236 -12.12 11.82 -10.74
N GLY A 237 -11.58 12.17 -9.58
CA GLY A 237 -11.89 11.56 -8.29
C GLY A 237 -13.11 12.19 -7.62
N THR A 238 -13.99 11.35 -7.11
CA THR A 238 -15.22 11.74 -6.41
C THR A 238 -14.95 11.99 -4.93
N LEU A 239 -15.56 13.05 -4.40
CA LEU A 239 -15.52 13.51 -3.01
C LEU A 239 -16.97 13.66 -2.53
N ASN A 240 -17.47 12.62 -1.87
CA ASN A 240 -18.86 12.48 -1.45
C ASN A 240 -18.99 12.65 0.07
N HIS A 241 -19.27 13.87 0.52
CA HIS A 241 -19.38 14.22 1.94
C HIS A 241 -20.79 14.70 2.31
N THR A 242 -21.24 14.36 3.52
CA THR A 242 -22.54 14.83 4.05
C THR A 242 -22.38 16.05 4.97
N GLY A 243 -21.30 16.08 5.77
CA GLY A 243 -20.90 17.16 6.66
C GLY A 243 -20.04 18.20 5.95
N SER A 244 -18.71 17.98 5.89
CA SER A 244 -17.75 18.94 5.34
C SER A 244 -16.68 18.35 4.41
N LEU A 245 -16.15 19.19 3.52
CA LEU A 245 -14.96 18.92 2.72
C LEU A 245 -13.91 20.00 2.99
N LYS A 246 -12.74 19.61 3.49
CA LYS A 246 -11.63 20.52 3.76
C LYS A 246 -10.37 20.09 3.01
N ILE A 247 -9.83 20.98 2.17
CA ILE A 247 -8.63 20.73 1.37
C ILE A 247 -7.56 21.77 1.72
N ILE A 248 -6.35 21.32 2.05
CA ILE A 248 -5.26 22.18 2.53
C ILE A 248 -3.97 21.86 1.77
N GLY A 249 -3.28 22.89 1.27
CA GLY A 249 -1.97 22.70 0.64
C GLY A 249 -1.30 23.95 0.07
N GLN A 250 -0.16 23.72 -0.58
CA GLN A 250 0.65 24.74 -1.24
C GLN A 250 0.36 24.82 -2.75
N SER A 251 -0.04 23.70 -3.34
CA SER A 251 -0.69 23.62 -4.65
C SER A 251 -1.99 22.84 -4.52
N ILE A 252 -3.08 23.35 -5.08
CA ILE A 252 -4.39 22.68 -5.03
C ILE A 252 -5.00 22.69 -6.43
N PHE A 253 -5.56 21.56 -6.85
CA PHE A 253 -6.44 21.49 -8.03
C PHE A 253 -7.75 20.79 -7.63
N LEU A 254 -8.76 21.58 -7.30
CA LEU A 254 -10.11 21.09 -7.02
C LEU A 254 -10.99 21.25 -8.25
N ASP A 255 -11.39 20.15 -8.87
CA ASP A 255 -12.54 20.13 -9.76
C ASP A 255 -13.81 19.82 -8.95
N VAL A 256 -14.69 20.81 -8.82
CA VAL A 256 -15.91 20.71 -8.00
C VAL A 256 -16.97 19.79 -8.61
N GLU A 257 -16.82 19.34 -9.87
CA GLU A 257 -17.69 18.30 -10.42
C GLU A 257 -17.44 16.93 -9.80
N GLY A 258 -16.24 16.72 -9.23
CA GLY A 258 -15.98 15.57 -8.36
C GLY A 258 -16.66 15.69 -6.99
N VAL A 259 -17.13 16.87 -6.59
CA VAL A 259 -17.81 17.06 -5.31
C VAL A 259 -19.32 16.92 -5.49
N THR A 260 -19.92 15.96 -4.80
CA THR A 260 -21.37 15.67 -4.90
C THR A 260 -22.19 16.74 -4.18
N ASN A 261 -21.86 17.03 -2.93
CA ASN A 261 -22.49 18.03 -2.08
C ASN A 261 -21.78 19.37 -2.25
N LYS A 262 -22.31 20.26 -3.10
CA LYS A 262 -21.67 21.56 -3.42
C LYS A 262 -21.94 22.63 -2.33
N ASN A 263 -21.75 22.28 -1.06
CA ASN A 263 -21.91 23.11 0.14
C ASN A 263 -20.81 22.73 1.17
N ASN A 264 -20.57 23.52 2.21
CA ASN A 264 -19.60 23.20 3.28
C ASN A 264 -18.18 22.83 2.79
N ILE A 265 -17.72 23.45 1.70
CA ILE A 265 -16.38 23.24 1.13
C ILE A 265 -15.45 24.33 1.64
N GLU A 266 -14.34 23.95 2.26
CA GLU A 266 -13.26 24.85 2.67
C GLU A 266 -11.96 24.49 1.93
N VAL A 267 -11.33 25.49 1.32
CA VAL A 267 -10.03 25.35 0.67
C VAL A 267 -9.05 26.32 1.31
N VAL A 268 -7.95 25.78 1.84
CA VAL A 268 -6.93 26.52 2.61
C VAL A 268 -5.61 26.56 1.85
N ALA A 269 -5.25 27.75 1.39
CA ALA A 269 -3.95 28.03 0.79
C ALA A 269 -2.85 28.18 1.87
N THR A 270 -1.66 27.63 1.64
CA THR A 270 -0.49 27.78 2.53
C THR A 270 0.76 28.10 1.70
N ASN A 271 1.63 29.02 2.16
CA ASN A 271 2.77 29.46 1.34
C ASN A 271 3.91 28.42 1.28
N PRO A 272 4.36 28.01 0.06
CA PRO A 272 5.65 27.34 -0.16
C PRO A 272 6.83 27.92 0.65
N LEU A 273 7.73 27.05 1.12
CA LEU A 273 8.88 27.44 1.96
C LEU A 273 9.85 28.43 1.30
N ASN A 274 9.99 28.36 -0.03
CA ASN A 274 10.82 29.26 -0.84
C ASN A 274 10.26 30.69 -0.98
N GLY A 275 9.09 30.99 -0.39
CA GLY A 275 8.47 32.31 -0.42
C GLY A 275 7.68 32.65 -1.69
N THR A 276 7.47 31.69 -2.61
CA THR A 276 6.53 31.91 -3.73
C THR A 276 5.08 31.89 -3.26
N ASN A 277 4.19 32.53 -4.02
CA ASN A 277 2.75 32.35 -3.84
C ASN A 277 2.34 30.87 -4.02
N PRO A 278 1.26 30.42 -3.36
CA PRO A 278 0.69 29.10 -3.56
C PRO A 278 -0.03 29.00 -4.92
N ASP A 279 -0.14 27.79 -5.46
CA ASP A 279 -0.77 27.52 -6.75
C ASP A 279 -2.16 26.89 -6.58
N ILE A 280 -3.17 27.71 -6.30
CA ILE A 280 -4.52 27.26 -5.94
C ILE A 280 -5.45 27.41 -7.15
N LYS A 281 -5.86 26.29 -7.73
CA LYS A 281 -6.77 26.23 -8.88
C LYS A 281 -8.10 25.60 -8.50
N ILE A 282 -9.20 26.32 -8.76
CA ILE A 282 -10.57 25.79 -8.66
C ILE A 282 -11.11 25.66 -10.09
N GLN A 283 -11.59 24.47 -10.44
CA GLN A 283 -12.23 24.17 -11.71
C GLN A 283 -13.70 23.84 -11.48
N MET A 284 -14.59 24.38 -12.32
CA MET A 284 -16.02 24.03 -12.33
C MET A 284 -16.60 24.20 -13.74
N THR A 285 -17.67 23.48 -14.06
CA THR A 285 -18.35 23.69 -15.35
C THR A 285 -19.09 25.02 -15.38
N MET A 286 -19.26 25.57 -16.59
CA MET A 286 -20.08 26.75 -16.82
C MET A 286 -21.53 26.56 -16.35
N ASN A 287 -22.07 25.33 -16.40
CA ASN A 287 -23.41 25.02 -15.90
C ASN A 287 -23.46 25.03 -14.37
N THR A 288 -22.49 24.44 -13.66
CA THR A 288 -22.37 24.59 -12.19
C THR A 288 -22.21 26.06 -11.79
N PHE A 289 -21.37 26.82 -12.51
CA PHE A 289 -21.15 28.24 -12.26
C PHE A 289 -22.42 29.07 -12.47
N ALA A 290 -23.16 28.86 -13.56
CA ALA A 290 -24.43 29.53 -13.84
C ALA A 290 -25.50 29.19 -12.77
N ASN A 291 -25.66 27.90 -12.44
CA ASN A 291 -26.61 27.43 -11.43
C ASN A 291 -26.30 27.94 -10.01
N LYS A 292 -25.05 28.31 -9.74
CA LYS A 292 -24.62 28.98 -8.50
C LYS A 292 -24.66 30.52 -8.59
N GLY A 293 -25.33 31.09 -9.59
CA GLY A 293 -25.49 32.55 -9.75
C GLY A 293 -24.25 33.26 -10.28
N TYR A 294 -23.42 32.57 -11.07
CA TYR A 294 -22.13 33.04 -11.58
C TYR A 294 -21.18 33.50 -10.47
N THR A 295 -21.16 32.81 -9.33
CA THR A 295 -20.23 33.03 -8.21
C THR A 295 -19.68 31.71 -7.65
N ASP A 296 -18.53 31.79 -7.00
CA ASP A 296 -17.84 30.71 -6.27
C ASP A 296 -17.83 30.95 -4.74
N ASN A 297 -18.54 31.97 -4.23
CA ASN A 297 -18.62 32.34 -2.81
C ASN A 297 -19.18 31.23 -1.89
N TRP A 298 -19.71 30.15 -2.45
CA TRP A 298 -20.13 28.93 -1.75
C TRP A 298 -18.96 27.99 -1.41
N ILE A 299 -17.74 28.36 -1.80
CA ILE A 299 -16.47 27.74 -1.39
C ILE A 299 -15.76 28.71 -0.44
N ALA A 300 -15.47 28.27 0.79
CA ALA A 300 -14.74 29.07 1.75
C ALA A 300 -13.25 29.10 1.40
N LYS A 301 -12.81 30.21 0.77
CA LYS A 301 -11.42 30.47 0.37
C LYS A 301 -10.62 31.05 1.53
N LYS A 302 -9.77 30.25 2.17
CA LYS A 302 -8.94 30.68 3.29
C LYS A 302 -7.46 30.65 2.96
N TYR A 303 -6.69 31.45 3.68
CA TYR A 303 -5.23 31.42 3.68
C TYR A 303 -4.70 31.22 5.11
N SER A 304 -3.59 30.49 5.24
CA SER A 304 -2.84 30.38 6.50
C SER A 304 -1.33 30.41 6.25
N ALA A 305 -0.63 31.27 6.99
CA ALA A 305 0.83 31.36 6.95
C ALA A 305 1.51 30.33 7.87
N THR A 306 0.88 29.98 9.01
CA THR A 306 1.46 29.11 10.04
C THR A 306 0.78 27.75 10.16
N GLY A 307 -0.47 27.62 9.73
CA GLY A 307 -1.35 26.49 10.03
C GLY A 307 -2.22 26.69 11.28
N GLU A 308 -2.16 27.85 11.93
CA GLU A 308 -2.86 28.10 13.21
C GLU A 308 -3.93 29.20 13.08
N THR A 309 -3.59 30.30 12.39
CA THR A 309 -4.53 31.38 12.08
C THR A 309 -5.03 31.30 10.64
N PHE A 310 -6.23 31.80 10.38
CA PHE A 310 -6.84 31.83 9.05
C PHE A 310 -7.31 33.25 8.70
N SER A 311 -7.00 33.70 7.48
CA SER A 311 -7.59 34.88 6.86
C SER A 311 -8.44 34.50 5.64
N ASP A 312 -9.11 35.48 5.03
CA ASP A 312 -9.47 35.38 3.62
C ASP A 312 -8.21 35.07 2.79
N GLY A 313 -8.36 34.16 1.83
CA GLY A 313 -7.29 33.76 0.90
C GLY A 313 -7.59 34.11 -0.56
N SER A 314 -8.72 34.76 -0.86
CA SER A 314 -9.30 34.84 -2.20
C SER A 314 -8.37 35.34 -3.31
N TYR A 315 -7.39 36.21 -2.99
CA TYR A 315 -6.37 36.68 -3.94
C TYR A 315 -5.47 35.58 -4.53
N TYR A 316 -5.34 34.44 -3.84
CA TYR A 316 -4.48 33.32 -4.27
C TYR A 316 -5.18 32.31 -5.20
N PHE A 317 -6.47 32.50 -5.48
CA PHE A 317 -7.30 31.50 -6.16
C PHE A 317 -7.44 31.83 -7.66
N TYR A 318 -7.02 30.88 -8.51
CA TYR A 318 -7.14 30.94 -9.96
C TYR A 318 -8.34 30.11 -10.42
N ASN A 319 -9.37 30.76 -10.96
CA ASN A 319 -10.59 30.08 -11.38
C ASN A 319 -10.55 29.62 -12.84
N ILE A 320 -10.95 28.37 -13.07
CA ILE A 320 -11.06 27.73 -14.38
C ILE A 320 -12.52 27.34 -14.61
N ILE A 321 -13.19 28.03 -15.52
CA ILE A 321 -14.56 27.69 -15.91
C ILE A 321 -14.52 26.83 -17.18
N THR A 322 -14.97 25.58 -17.08
CA THR A 322 -14.94 24.63 -18.19
C THR A 322 -16.23 24.63 -19.00
N ILE A 323 -16.07 24.56 -20.32
CA ILE A 323 -17.16 24.55 -21.30
C ILE A 323 -17.11 23.22 -22.05
N GLY A 324 -18.17 22.42 -21.89
CA GLY A 324 -18.32 21.09 -22.49
C GLY A 324 -19.62 20.90 -23.29
N SER A 325 -20.34 21.98 -23.58
CA SER A 325 -21.60 21.97 -24.34
C SER A 325 -21.83 23.32 -25.04
N VAL A 326 -22.68 23.33 -26.07
CA VAL A 326 -23.09 24.57 -26.77
C VAL A 326 -23.89 25.50 -25.86
N GLU A 327 -24.73 24.93 -24.99
CA GLU A 327 -25.41 25.64 -23.90
C GLU A 327 -24.39 26.30 -22.97
N GLY A 328 -23.34 25.59 -22.57
CA GLY A 328 -22.23 26.12 -21.77
C GLY A 328 -21.52 27.28 -22.46
N TRP A 329 -21.28 27.21 -23.78
CA TRP A 329 -20.74 28.37 -24.51
C TRP A 329 -21.69 29.57 -24.49
N ASN A 330 -22.99 29.36 -24.77
CA ASN A 330 -23.97 30.45 -24.79
C ASN A 330 -24.15 31.06 -23.38
N ASN A 331 -24.15 30.25 -22.32
CA ASN A 331 -24.16 30.70 -20.93
C ASN A 331 -22.90 31.55 -20.60
N PHE A 332 -21.71 31.11 -21.04
CA PHE A 332 -20.48 31.89 -20.91
C PHE A 332 -20.56 33.23 -21.65
N ALA A 333 -20.98 33.21 -22.92
CA ALA A 333 -21.04 34.40 -23.75
C ALA A 333 -22.08 35.42 -23.25
N ASN A 334 -23.26 34.96 -22.84
CA ASN A 334 -24.30 35.79 -22.24
C ASN A 334 -23.84 36.42 -20.92
N ALA A 335 -23.22 35.63 -20.02
CA ALA A 335 -22.68 36.15 -18.77
C ALA A 335 -21.54 37.16 -19.03
N TRP A 336 -20.61 36.86 -19.95
CA TRP A 336 -19.52 37.78 -20.31
C TRP A 336 -20.04 39.12 -20.85
N ASN A 337 -21.03 39.07 -21.76
CA ASN A 337 -21.55 40.24 -22.44
C ASN A 337 -22.36 41.14 -21.50
N ASN A 338 -23.20 40.56 -20.64
CA ASN A 338 -24.13 41.32 -19.79
C ASN A 338 -23.54 41.73 -18.43
N ASN A 339 -22.49 41.04 -17.92
CA ASN A 339 -21.87 41.37 -16.64
C ASN A 339 -21.01 42.66 -16.71
N GLY A 340 -21.67 43.82 -16.72
CA GLY A 340 -21.06 45.14 -16.54
C GLY A 340 -20.84 45.49 -15.06
N SER A 341 -20.05 46.53 -14.79
CA SER A 341 -19.56 46.89 -13.45
C SER A 341 -20.64 47.18 -12.38
N ASN A 342 -21.89 47.46 -12.80
CA ASN A 342 -23.04 47.69 -11.93
C ASN A 342 -24.18 46.68 -12.17
N SER A 343 -23.92 45.52 -12.80
CA SER A 343 -24.96 44.62 -13.32
C SER A 343 -25.55 43.64 -12.30
N GLY A 344 -24.84 43.33 -11.21
CA GLY A 344 -25.22 42.29 -10.25
C GLY A 344 -25.04 40.84 -10.73
N LEU A 345 -24.56 40.60 -11.97
CA LEU A 345 -24.51 39.28 -12.61
C LEU A 345 -23.27 38.43 -12.24
N GLY A 346 -22.90 38.42 -10.96
CA GLY A 346 -21.81 37.60 -10.43
C GLY A 346 -20.39 38.02 -10.87
N ILE A 347 -19.44 37.08 -10.86
CA ILE A 347 -18.00 37.35 -10.98
C ILE A 347 -17.39 36.97 -12.35
N THR A 348 -18.19 36.77 -13.39
CA THR A 348 -17.75 36.26 -14.71
C THR A 348 -16.55 37.01 -15.31
N ARG A 349 -16.47 38.33 -15.12
CA ARG A 349 -15.32 39.15 -15.60
C ARG A 349 -14.10 39.15 -14.67
N GLN A 350 -14.24 38.59 -13.47
CA GLN A 350 -13.14 38.37 -12.54
C GLN A 350 -12.43 37.03 -12.79
N ILE A 351 -13.13 36.00 -13.27
CA ILE A 351 -12.57 34.67 -13.67
C ILE A 351 -11.30 34.79 -14.53
N GLU A 352 -10.29 33.97 -14.24
CA GLU A 352 -8.98 33.95 -14.91
C GLU A 352 -9.03 33.24 -16.27
N GLU A 353 -9.49 31.99 -16.33
CA GLU A 353 -9.46 31.14 -17.51
C GLU A 353 -10.81 30.46 -17.82
N PHE A 354 -11.24 30.56 -19.08
CA PHE A 354 -12.32 29.78 -19.66
C PHE A 354 -11.71 28.70 -20.58
N LYS A 355 -12.09 27.43 -20.40
CA LYS A 355 -11.41 26.28 -21.01
C LYS A 355 -12.38 25.30 -21.67
N LEU A 356 -12.15 24.96 -22.94
CA LEU A 356 -12.90 23.86 -23.57
C LEU A 356 -12.45 22.50 -23.01
N ILE A 357 -13.42 21.61 -22.78
CA ILE A 357 -13.19 20.22 -22.37
C ILE A 357 -13.80 19.19 -23.35
N SER A 358 -14.48 19.64 -24.39
CA SER A 358 -15.01 18.84 -25.50
C SER A 358 -15.08 19.66 -26.78
N ASP A 359 -15.29 18.99 -27.91
CA ASP A 359 -15.70 19.64 -29.16
C ASP A 359 -17.13 20.19 -29.05
N LEU A 360 -17.39 21.33 -29.69
CA LEU A 360 -18.70 21.98 -29.77
C LEU A 360 -19.19 22.04 -31.23
N ASN A 361 -20.50 21.87 -31.45
CA ASN A 361 -21.12 21.86 -32.78
C ASN A 361 -22.44 22.65 -32.77
N PHE A 362 -22.48 23.78 -33.46
CA PHE A 362 -23.61 24.72 -33.51
C PHE A 362 -24.54 24.49 -34.72
N ASN A 363 -24.44 23.34 -35.41
CA ASN A 363 -25.32 23.03 -36.53
C ASN A 363 -26.79 22.95 -36.08
N GLY A 364 -27.61 23.91 -36.53
CA GLY A 364 -29.02 24.01 -36.14
C GLY A 364 -29.25 24.54 -34.71
N VAL A 365 -28.25 25.17 -34.09
CA VAL A 365 -28.32 25.74 -32.74
C VAL A 365 -27.82 27.19 -32.75
N ASP A 366 -28.53 28.09 -32.09
CA ASP A 366 -28.11 29.48 -31.98
C ASP A 366 -26.72 29.62 -31.34
N PHE A 367 -25.90 30.47 -31.94
CA PHE A 367 -24.61 30.88 -31.42
C PHE A 367 -24.74 32.21 -30.67
N VAL A 368 -23.76 32.52 -29.80
CA VAL A 368 -23.63 33.84 -29.17
C VAL A 368 -22.17 34.29 -29.19
N SER A 369 -21.88 35.37 -29.93
CA SER A 369 -20.57 36.03 -29.97
C SER A 369 -20.12 36.64 -28.63
N VAL A 370 -18.86 36.43 -28.27
CA VAL A 370 -18.26 36.88 -27.01
C VAL A 370 -17.64 38.27 -27.12
N GLY A 371 -17.77 39.10 -26.09
CA GLY A 371 -17.04 40.36 -25.96
C GLY A 371 -17.71 41.56 -26.61
N LYS A 372 -19.01 41.77 -26.33
CA LYS A 372 -19.74 42.97 -26.74
C LYS A 372 -19.05 44.25 -26.19
N PRO A 373 -18.94 45.33 -26.99
CA PRO A 373 -17.87 46.33 -26.87
C PRO A 373 -18.11 47.39 -25.79
N GLN A 374 -19.36 47.54 -25.33
CA GLN A 374 -19.77 48.45 -24.24
C GLN A 374 -19.17 48.07 -22.87
N GLY A 375 -18.44 46.94 -22.79
CA GLY A 375 -17.73 46.47 -21.59
C GLY A 375 -16.30 46.04 -21.90
N ALA A 376 -15.49 46.93 -22.49
CA ALA A 376 -14.08 46.74 -22.87
C ALA A 376 -13.77 45.69 -23.97
N GLY A 377 -14.54 44.60 -24.07
CA GLY A 377 -14.28 43.43 -24.92
C GLY A 377 -13.67 42.27 -24.11
N PHE A 378 -13.40 41.13 -24.76
CA PHE A 378 -12.82 39.97 -24.08
C PHE A 378 -11.37 40.24 -23.64
N ASN A 379 -11.10 40.15 -22.34
CA ASN A 379 -9.82 40.52 -21.73
C ASN A 379 -9.24 39.50 -20.73
N LYS A 380 -9.78 38.27 -20.68
CA LYS A 380 -9.30 37.16 -19.83
C LYS A 380 -8.62 36.07 -20.66
N ILE A 381 -8.36 34.89 -20.10
CA ILE A 381 -7.79 33.76 -20.83
C ILE A 381 -8.94 32.91 -21.39
N PHE A 382 -8.93 32.65 -22.70
CA PHE A 382 -9.72 31.60 -23.33
C PHE A 382 -8.77 30.52 -23.88
N ASN A 383 -9.01 29.26 -23.51
CA ASN A 383 -8.19 28.12 -23.88
C ASN A 383 -9.05 27.07 -24.60
N GLY A 384 -8.93 27.00 -25.93
CA GLY A 384 -9.55 25.94 -26.72
C GLY A 384 -9.01 24.54 -26.40
N ASN A 385 -7.87 24.46 -25.70
CA ASN A 385 -7.33 23.24 -25.09
C ASN A 385 -7.11 22.05 -26.06
N GLY A 386 -7.09 22.29 -27.38
CA GLY A 386 -7.00 21.26 -28.40
C GLY A 386 -8.33 20.88 -29.07
N TYR A 387 -9.47 21.30 -28.51
CA TYR A 387 -10.80 21.04 -29.04
C TYR A 387 -11.20 22.02 -30.14
N LYS A 388 -12.24 21.68 -30.89
CA LYS A 388 -12.84 22.54 -31.93
C LYS A 388 -14.24 23.02 -31.59
N MET A 389 -14.57 24.20 -32.09
CA MET A 389 -15.94 24.70 -32.24
C MET A 389 -16.31 24.62 -33.72
N SER A 390 -17.50 24.15 -34.06
CA SER A 390 -17.85 23.85 -35.46
C SER A 390 -19.25 24.32 -35.86
N ASN A 391 -19.42 24.58 -37.16
CA ASN A 391 -20.67 25.01 -37.80
C ASN A 391 -21.27 26.31 -37.22
N ILE A 392 -20.42 27.29 -36.90
CA ILE A 392 -20.87 28.57 -36.36
C ILE A 392 -21.53 29.41 -37.46
N THR A 393 -22.72 29.95 -37.17
CA THR A 393 -23.41 30.93 -38.02
C THR A 393 -23.60 32.24 -37.24
N LEU A 394 -23.08 33.35 -37.78
CA LEU A 394 -23.15 34.68 -37.17
C LEU A 394 -24.23 35.53 -37.85
N ASN A 395 -25.10 36.15 -37.05
CA ASN A 395 -26.19 37.02 -37.50
C ASN A 395 -26.16 38.41 -36.81
N ASP A 396 -27.17 39.25 -37.06
CA ASP A 396 -27.23 40.61 -36.50
C ASP A 396 -27.36 40.66 -34.96
N GLY A 397 -27.85 39.59 -34.31
CA GLY A 397 -27.91 39.45 -32.85
C GLY A 397 -26.56 39.13 -32.20
N ASP A 398 -25.67 38.45 -32.94
CA ASP A 398 -24.26 38.28 -32.57
C ASP A 398 -23.51 39.60 -32.66
N ALA A 399 -23.74 40.32 -33.76
CA ALA A 399 -23.13 41.60 -34.03
C ALA A 399 -23.40 42.63 -32.92
N SER A 400 -22.51 43.62 -32.79
CA SER A 400 -22.59 44.54 -31.65
C SER A 400 -22.10 45.95 -31.96
N ASN A 401 -22.86 46.94 -31.48
CA ASN A 401 -22.67 48.36 -31.76
C ASN A 401 -21.69 49.01 -30.77
N ASN A 402 -20.63 49.62 -31.31
CA ASN A 402 -19.65 50.44 -30.62
C ASN A 402 -19.66 51.86 -31.23
N GLY A 403 -20.50 52.76 -30.72
CA GLY A 403 -20.54 54.16 -31.18
C GLY A 403 -20.85 54.35 -32.67
N GLY A 404 -21.77 53.55 -33.22
CA GLY A 404 -22.13 53.56 -34.65
C GLY A 404 -21.28 52.63 -35.53
N THR A 405 -20.26 51.98 -34.95
CA THR A 405 -19.50 50.88 -35.58
C THR A 405 -20.10 49.55 -35.17
N ILE A 406 -20.62 48.78 -36.13
CA ILE A 406 -21.00 47.38 -35.88
C ILE A 406 -19.77 46.49 -35.98
N ILE A 407 -19.64 45.57 -35.03
CA ILE A 407 -18.52 44.66 -34.87
C ILE A 407 -19.10 43.24 -34.79
N ALA A 408 -18.61 42.33 -35.65
CA ALA A 408 -19.12 40.96 -35.76
C ALA A 408 -17.98 39.93 -35.94
N GLY A 409 -18.03 38.84 -35.17
CA GLY A 409 -17.10 37.72 -35.22
C GLY A 409 -17.29 36.81 -34.00
N VAL A 410 -16.74 35.59 -34.00
CA VAL A 410 -16.83 34.64 -32.87
C VAL A 410 -16.46 35.30 -31.53
N PHE A 411 -15.40 36.13 -31.55
CA PHE A 411 -15.17 37.18 -30.57
C PHE A 411 -15.47 38.54 -31.23
N ASN A 412 -16.48 39.28 -30.77
CA ASN A 412 -16.78 40.61 -31.32
C ASN A 412 -15.57 41.52 -31.16
N LYS A 413 -15.13 41.75 -29.92
CA LYS A 413 -13.93 42.55 -29.61
C LYS A 413 -13.01 41.80 -28.65
N VAL A 414 -11.77 41.56 -29.08
CA VAL A 414 -10.67 41.17 -28.19
C VAL A 414 -10.01 42.44 -27.65
N GLY A 415 -10.10 42.65 -26.33
CA GLY A 415 -9.75 43.90 -25.67
C GLY A 415 -8.39 43.92 -24.96
N GLY A 416 -7.67 42.79 -24.92
CA GLY A 416 -6.41 42.66 -24.17
C GLY A 416 -6.10 41.27 -23.62
N GLY A 417 -7.01 40.30 -23.78
CA GLY A 417 -6.92 38.97 -23.17
C GLY A 417 -5.93 38.03 -23.85
N THR A 418 -5.94 36.75 -23.44
CA THR A 418 -5.21 35.69 -24.13
C THR A 418 -6.19 34.71 -24.76
N ILE A 419 -6.06 34.39 -26.04
CA ILE A 419 -6.87 33.35 -26.71
C ILE A 419 -5.91 32.32 -27.32
N LYS A 420 -5.95 31.09 -26.79
CA LYS A 420 -4.96 30.05 -27.06
C LYS A 420 -5.58 28.70 -27.46
N ASN A 421 -4.88 27.95 -28.32
CA ASN A 421 -5.14 26.53 -28.61
C ASN A 421 -6.56 26.20 -29.12
N LEU A 422 -7.14 27.07 -29.95
CA LEU A 422 -8.52 26.96 -30.42
C LEU A 422 -8.60 26.63 -31.92
N THR A 423 -9.44 25.65 -32.26
CA THR A 423 -9.89 25.42 -33.64
C THR A 423 -11.33 25.91 -33.81
N ILE A 424 -11.59 26.67 -34.88
CA ILE A 424 -12.93 26.97 -35.40
C ILE A 424 -13.06 26.26 -36.75
N ASP A 425 -14.11 25.46 -36.94
CA ASP A 425 -14.26 24.52 -38.05
C ASP A 425 -15.61 24.74 -38.75
N GLY A 426 -15.63 25.68 -39.70
CA GLY A 426 -16.86 26.24 -40.28
C GLY A 426 -17.31 27.49 -39.53
N VAL A 427 -17.16 28.65 -40.17
CA VAL A 427 -17.77 29.91 -39.74
C VAL A 427 -18.41 30.61 -40.94
N THR A 428 -19.74 30.76 -40.87
CA THR A 428 -20.54 31.54 -41.81
C THR A 428 -21.02 32.81 -41.13
N ALA A 429 -21.06 33.93 -41.83
CA ALA A 429 -21.66 35.17 -41.32
C ALA A 429 -22.56 35.82 -42.38
N ASN A 430 -23.69 36.36 -41.95
CA ASN A 430 -24.57 37.17 -42.79
C ASN A 430 -25.06 38.38 -42.00
N ILE A 431 -24.36 39.50 -42.12
CA ILE A 431 -24.62 40.72 -41.35
C ILE A 431 -25.32 41.75 -42.25
N SER A 432 -26.44 42.27 -41.76
CA SER A 432 -27.31 43.21 -42.47
C SER A 432 -26.67 44.59 -42.65
N ARG A 433 -27.36 45.46 -43.40
CA ARG A 433 -26.93 46.81 -43.79
C ARG A 433 -26.60 47.70 -42.59
N ASN A 434 -25.33 48.07 -42.46
CA ASN A 434 -24.85 48.93 -41.38
C ASN A 434 -24.03 50.14 -41.88
N ASN A 435 -23.97 51.23 -41.10
CA ASN A 435 -23.19 52.41 -41.49
C ASN A 435 -21.69 52.08 -41.57
N ILE A 436 -21.14 51.57 -40.47
CA ILE A 436 -19.75 51.11 -40.37
C ILE A 436 -19.77 49.65 -39.89
N LEU A 437 -19.04 48.75 -40.56
CA LEU A 437 -18.95 47.32 -40.23
C LEU A 437 -17.50 46.83 -40.13
N HIS A 438 -17.18 46.14 -39.04
CA HIS A 438 -15.95 45.36 -38.86
C HIS A 438 -16.32 43.88 -38.67
N LEU A 439 -16.03 43.03 -39.66
CA LEU A 439 -16.46 41.63 -39.72
C LEU A 439 -15.26 40.68 -39.93
N GLY A 440 -15.11 39.68 -39.08
CA GLY A 440 -14.12 38.62 -39.29
C GLY A 440 -14.47 37.28 -38.66
N GLY A 441 -13.96 36.19 -39.24
CA GLY A 441 -14.35 34.82 -38.89
C GLY A 441 -13.94 34.41 -37.47
N PHE A 442 -12.79 34.88 -37.00
CA PHE A 442 -12.39 34.76 -35.60
C PHE A 442 -12.84 35.96 -34.77
N ALA A 443 -12.65 37.19 -35.29
CA ALA A 443 -13.05 38.39 -34.55
C ALA A 443 -13.50 39.59 -35.41
N GLY A 444 -14.38 40.43 -34.87
CA GLY A 444 -14.71 41.71 -35.51
C GLY A 444 -13.59 42.76 -35.31
N GLN A 445 -13.11 42.90 -34.07
CA GLN A 445 -11.96 43.73 -33.70
C GLN A 445 -10.98 43.01 -32.78
N ILE A 446 -9.68 43.23 -33.01
CA ILE A 446 -8.60 42.89 -32.08
C ILE A 446 -7.85 44.19 -31.75
N ASN A 447 -7.95 44.65 -30.49
CA ASN A 447 -7.30 45.89 -30.04
C ASN A 447 -6.07 45.65 -29.15
N GLY A 448 -5.78 44.40 -28.79
CA GLY A 448 -4.67 44.04 -27.91
C GLY A 448 -4.74 42.60 -27.44
N GLY A 449 -3.78 42.22 -26.60
CA GLY A 449 -3.69 40.88 -26.01
C GLY A 449 -2.77 39.93 -26.77
N ASN A 450 -2.81 38.64 -26.39
CA ASN A 450 -2.00 37.57 -26.96
C ASN A 450 -2.89 36.51 -27.61
N ILE A 451 -2.75 36.28 -28.90
CA ILE A 451 -3.52 35.25 -29.61
C ILE A 451 -2.52 34.26 -30.20
N ASN A 452 -2.56 33.01 -29.76
CA ASN A 452 -1.55 32.01 -30.13
C ASN A 452 -2.14 30.63 -30.41
N ASN A 453 -1.58 29.91 -31.39
CA ASN A 453 -2.00 28.55 -31.75
C ASN A 453 -3.50 28.48 -32.08
N VAL A 454 -3.96 29.30 -33.04
CA VAL A 454 -5.37 29.36 -33.47
C VAL A 454 -5.52 28.84 -34.89
N THR A 455 -6.57 28.06 -35.15
CA THR A 455 -6.91 27.55 -36.49
C THR A 455 -8.35 27.91 -36.82
N VAL A 456 -8.62 28.40 -38.04
CA VAL A 456 -9.96 28.72 -38.53
C VAL A 456 -10.14 28.09 -39.91
N ASN A 457 -11.10 27.18 -40.04
CA ASN A 457 -11.39 26.48 -41.31
C ASN A 457 -12.73 26.95 -41.90
N ASN A 458 -12.85 26.84 -43.22
CA ASN A 458 -14.11 26.88 -43.97
C ASN A 458 -14.90 28.18 -43.70
N ILE A 459 -14.30 29.30 -44.12
CA ILE A 459 -14.75 30.66 -43.81
C ILE A 459 -15.62 31.21 -44.94
N ASN A 460 -16.82 31.69 -44.61
CA ASN A 460 -17.78 32.29 -45.55
C ASN A 460 -18.45 33.53 -44.95
N LEU A 461 -17.97 34.74 -45.24
CA LEU A 461 -18.46 35.98 -44.59
C LEU A 461 -19.18 36.89 -45.58
N ASN A 462 -20.42 37.26 -45.27
CA ASN A 462 -21.21 38.28 -45.95
C ASN A 462 -21.50 39.44 -44.98
N GLY A 463 -21.22 40.68 -45.42
CA GLY A 463 -21.61 41.89 -44.71
C GLY A 463 -22.08 42.99 -45.66
N THR A 464 -23.17 43.67 -45.29
CA THR A 464 -23.68 44.83 -46.03
C THR A 464 -23.38 46.14 -45.30
N ILE A 465 -22.95 47.16 -46.04
CA ILE A 465 -22.67 48.51 -45.52
C ILE A 465 -23.43 49.60 -46.28
N SER A 466 -23.37 50.82 -45.74
CA SER A 466 -23.64 52.06 -46.50
C SER A 466 -22.47 53.04 -46.56
N ASN A 467 -21.46 52.93 -45.68
CA ASN A 467 -20.37 53.92 -45.61
C ASN A 467 -18.97 53.28 -45.51
N HIS A 468 -18.64 52.57 -44.43
CA HIS A 468 -17.32 51.95 -44.27
C HIS A 468 -17.42 50.46 -43.91
N GLY A 469 -16.63 49.61 -44.58
CA GLY A 469 -16.54 48.19 -44.26
C GLY A 469 -15.10 47.72 -44.22
N TYR A 470 -14.74 46.99 -43.17
CA TYR A 470 -13.51 46.22 -43.06
C TYR A 470 -13.86 44.75 -42.82
N VAL A 471 -13.57 43.90 -43.80
CA VAL A 471 -13.82 42.45 -43.74
C VAL A 471 -12.51 41.69 -43.83
N GLY A 472 -12.34 40.63 -43.02
CA GLY A 472 -11.24 39.69 -43.23
C GLY A 472 -11.44 38.30 -42.66
N GLY A 473 -10.75 37.31 -43.23
CA GLY A 473 -10.96 35.89 -42.89
C GLY A 473 -10.69 35.57 -41.42
N PHE A 474 -9.72 36.26 -40.81
CA PHE A 474 -9.43 36.20 -39.38
C PHE A 474 -10.15 37.32 -38.64
N ALA A 475 -9.88 38.58 -39.00
CA ALA A 475 -10.34 39.75 -38.27
C ALA A 475 -10.94 40.84 -39.17
N GLY A 476 -11.96 41.57 -38.71
CA GLY A 476 -12.39 42.80 -39.38
C GLY A 476 -11.28 43.86 -39.34
N VAL A 477 -10.87 44.25 -38.13
CA VAL A 477 -9.77 45.20 -37.90
C VAL A 477 -8.86 44.74 -36.76
N ILE A 478 -7.54 44.86 -36.98
CA ILE A 478 -6.50 44.69 -35.96
C ILE A 478 -5.90 46.08 -35.67
N ASN A 479 -6.04 46.56 -34.44
CA ASN A 479 -5.47 47.82 -33.95
C ASN A 479 -4.38 47.62 -32.86
N GLY A 480 -4.01 46.37 -32.58
CA GLY A 480 -2.98 46.02 -31.60
C GLY A 480 -2.91 44.51 -31.30
N GLY A 481 -1.91 44.10 -30.52
CA GLY A 481 -1.78 42.74 -29.98
C GLY A 481 -0.70 41.87 -30.62
N ASN A 482 -0.35 40.78 -29.92
CA ASN A 482 0.63 39.79 -30.33
C ASN A 482 -0.10 38.55 -30.88
N ILE A 483 -0.07 38.36 -32.20
CA ILE A 483 -0.81 37.31 -32.89
C ILE A 483 0.22 36.35 -33.51
N SER A 484 0.20 35.10 -33.07
CA SER A 484 1.24 34.12 -33.40
C SER A 484 0.66 32.75 -33.74
N ASN A 485 1.31 32.02 -34.64
CA ASN A 485 0.97 30.63 -34.98
C ASN A 485 -0.54 30.51 -35.32
N VAL A 486 -0.97 31.23 -36.37
CA VAL A 486 -2.35 31.26 -36.82
C VAL A 486 -2.47 30.57 -38.19
N ALA A 487 -3.48 29.73 -38.37
CA ALA A 487 -3.78 29.07 -39.63
C ALA A 487 -5.23 29.34 -40.05
N LEU A 488 -5.42 29.76 -41.30
CA LEU A 488 -6.71 29.84 -41.98
C LEU A 488 -6.70 28.79 -43.08
N ASN A 489 -7.70 27.91 -43.13
CA ASN A 489 -7.87 26.93 -44.20
C ASN A 489 -9.21 27.14 -44.92
N ASN A 490 -9.21 27.15 -46.24
CA ASN A 490 -10.41 27.28 -47.07
C ASN A 490 -11.20 28.57 -46.76
N ILE A 491 -10.69 29.71 -47.23
CA ILE A 491 -11.45 30.96 -47.24
C ILE A 491 -12.35 30.92 -48.47
N ASN A 492 -13.54 30.31 -48.34
CA ASN A 492 -14.42 30.02 -49.46
C ASN A 492 -14.86 31.30 -50.18
N LYS A 493 -15.46 32.22 -49.42
CA LYS A 493 -15.85 33.54 -49.91
C LYS A 493 -15.83 34.58 -48.79
N LEU A 494 -15.22 35.74 -49.06
CA LEU A 494 -15.48 36.98 -48.33
C LEU A 494 -16.26 37.91 -49.27
N TYR A 495 -17.36 38.48 -48.77
CA TYR A 495 -18.26 39.34 -49.53
C TYR A 495 -18.61 40.60 -48.74
N LEU A 496 -18.36 41.76 -49.35
CA LEU A 496 -18.70 43.08 -48.79
C LEU A 496 -19.50 43.87 -49.83
N TYR A 497 -20.76 44.14 -49.52
CA TYR A 497 -21.68 44.85 -50.40
C TYR A 497 -22.02 46.23 -49.83
N SER A 498 -22.01 47.28 -50.64
CA SER A 498 -22.59 48.59 -50.29
C SER A 498 -23.92 48.81 -50.99
N ASP A 499 -24.91 49.33 -50.27
CA ASP A 499 -26.15 49.81 -50.88
C ASP A 499 -26.00 51.17 -51.60
N GLN A 500 -24.85 51.84 -51.46
CA GLN A 500 -24.56 53.11 -52.13
C GLN A 500 -23.85 52.90 -53.47
N TYR A 501 -24.16 53.77 -54.44
CA TYR A 501 -23.49 53.79 -55.75
C TYR A 501 -22.11 54.45 -55.73
N THR A 502 -21.88 55.38 -54.79
CA THR A 502 -20.63 56.16 -54.66
C THR A 502 -20.21 56.30 -53.20
N GLY A 503 -18.98 56.75 -52.96
CA GLY A 503 -18.54 57.27 -51.65
C GLY A 503 -18.20 56.25 -50.57
N SER A 504 -18.72 55.03 -50.60
CA SER A 504 -18.37 54.01 -49.59
C SER A 504 -16.93 53.52 -49.71
N ASN A 505 -16.27 53.35 -48.56
CA ASN A 505 -14.97 52.69 -48.41
C ASN A 505 -15.17 51.20 -48.13
N MET A 506 -14.65 50.33 -49.00
CA MET A 506 -14.81 48.87 -48.90
C MET A 506 -13.45 48.18 -48.87
N ASN A 507 -12.97 47.85 -47.67
CA ASN A 507 -11.68 47.23 -47.43
C ASN A 507 -11.83 45.73 -47.12
N MET A 508 -11.22 44.87 -47.92
CA MET A 508 -11.26 43.41 -47.75
C MET A 508 -9.86 42.78 -47.74
N GLY A 509 -9.51 42.10 -46.65
CA GLY A 509 -8.25 41.36 -46.52
C GLY A 509 -8.45 39.85 -46.38
N GLY A 510 -7.59 39.02 -46.97
CA GLY A 510 -7.62 37.57 -46.72
C GLY A 510 -7.44 37.22 -45.23
N PHE A 511 -6.59 37.97 -44.51
CA PHE A 511 -6.42 37.84 -43.06
C PHE A 511 -7.24 38.88 -42.30
N ALA A 512 -7.03 40.17 -42.58
CA ALA A 512 -7.76 41.25 -41.91
C ALA A 512 -8.04 42.44 -42.82
N GLY A 513 -9.18 43.12 -42.65
CA GLY A 513 -9.50 44.31 -43.44
C GLY A 513 -8.45 45.42 -43.27
N ARG A 514 -7.98 45.62 -42.04
CA ARG A 514 -6.87 46.53 -41.66
C ARG A 514 -6.01 45.95 -40.55
N ILE A 515 -4.71 46.23 -40.60
CA ILE A 515 -3.75 45.94 -39.52
C ILE A 515 -2.95 47.20 -39.19
N THR A 516 -2.96 47.61 -37.92
CA THR A 516 -2.17 48.70 -37.36
C THR A 516 -1.74 48.32 -35.93
N ASN A 517 -0.51 48.66 -35.52
CA ASN A 517 0.09 48.36 -34.21
C ASN A 517 0.12 46.87 -33.81
N GLY A 518 -0.13 45.96 -34.77
CA GLY A 518 -0.12 44.52 -34.53
C GLY A 518 1.28 43.92 -34.71
N THR A 519 1.58 42.88 -33.93
CA THR A 519 2.71 41.98 -34.21
C THR A 519 2.16 40.64 -34.68
N ILE A 520 2.36 40.29 -35.95
CA ILE A 520 1.92 39.03 -36.55
C ILE A 520 3.14 38.13 -36.80
N ASN A 521 3.10 36.87 -36.36
CA ASN A 521 4.14 35.88 -36.61
C ASN A 521 3.56 34.50 -36.98
N ASN A 522 4.15 33.78 -37.94
CA ASN A 522 3.73 32.43 -38.34
C ASN A 522 2.24 32.35 -38.76
N ALA A 523 1.78 33.27 -39.61
CA ALA A 523 0.44 33.24 -40.18
C ALA A 523 0.41 32.45 -41.49
N ILE A 524 -0.50 31.47 -41.59
CA ILE A 524 -0.71 30.63 -42.78
C ILE A 524 -2.14 30.87 -43.29
N LEU A 525 -2.28 31.29 -44.55
CA LEU A 525 -3.55 31.38 -45.26
C LEU A 525 -3.54 30.35 -46.39
N ASN A 526 -4.16 29.21 -46.12
CA ASN A 526 -4.24 28.06 -47.01
C ASN A 526 -5.56 28.09 -47.81
N LYS A 527 -5.47 28.06 -49.14
CA LYS A 527 -6.62 28.06 -50.07
C LYS A 527 -7.51 29.29 -49.89
N ILE A 528 -6.99 30.44 -50.31
CA ILE A 528 -7.73 31.70 -50.37
C ILE A 528 -8.62 31.68 -51.63
N GLY A 529 -9.94 31.60 -51.47
CA GLY A 529 -10.92 31.52 -52.55
C GLY A 529 -11.33 32.88 -53.12
N THR A 530 -12.62 33.22 -53.02
CA THR A 530 -13.16 34.46 -53.60
C THR A 530 -13.16 35.61 -52.59
N LEU A 531 -12.48 36.71 -52.91
CA LEU A 531 -12.57 37.99 -52.21
C LEU A 531 -13.33 38.98 -53.10
N GLN A 532 -14.58 39.30 -52.75
CA GLN A 532 -15.49 40.10 -53.60
C GLN A 532 -16.06 41.33 -52.88
N THR A 533 -15.99 42.49 -53.54
CA THR A 533 -16.79 43.66 -53.18
C THR A 533 -17.85 43.98 -54.24
N ALA A 534 -18.94 44.62 -53.83
CA ALA A 534 -20.05 44.99 -54.70
C ALA A 534 -20.77 46.27 -54.26
N VAL A 535 -21.52 46.86 -55.18
CA VAL A 535 -22.40 48.02 -54.96
C VAL A 535 -23.78 47.77 -55.54
N VAL A 536 -24.77 48.58 -55.20
CA VAL A 536 -26.18 48.45 -55.61
C VAL A 536 -26.42 48.27 -57.13
N THR A 537 -25.66 48.94 -57.98
CA THR A 537 -25.73 48.78 -59.46
C THR A 537 -25.00 47.55 -59.98
N GLN A 538 -24.36 46.76 -59.12
CA GLN A 538 -23.36 45.72 -59.39
C GLN A 538 -22.09 46.18 -60.13
N PHE A 539 -22.12 47.35 -60.77
CA PHE A 539 -21.03 48.00 -61.49
C PHE A 539 -20.84 49.43 -60.94
N GLY A 540 -19.86 49.63 -60.06
CA GLY A 540 -19.64 50.91 -59.36
C GLY A 540 -18.61 51.79 -60.02
N SER A 541 -18.97 53.03 -60.38
CA SER A 541 -18.01 54.00 -60.93
C SER A 541 -17.18 54.70 -59.84
N ASN A 542 -17.74 54.92 -58.65
CA ASN A 542 -17.18 55.85 -57.65
C ASN A 542 -17.18 55.30 -56.19
N SER A 543 -17.14 53.98 -56.00
CA SER A 543 -16.94 53.36 -54.67
C SER A 543 -15.44 53.10 -54.43
N ASN A 544 -14.89 53.54 -53.31
CA ASN A 544 -13.48 53.28 -52.97
C ASN A 544 -13.33 51.88 -52.38
N THR A 545 -13.38 50.88 -53.26
CA THR A 545 -13.02 49.50 -52.94
C THR A 545 -11.50 49.32 -52.90
N ALA A 546 -11.02 48.45 -52.02
CA ALA A 546 -9.68 47.91 -52.04
C ALA A 546 -9.65 46.47 -51.49
N ILE A 547 -8.85 45.60 -52.09
CA ILE A 547 -8.76 44.17 -51.75
C ILE A 547 -7.29 43.77 -51.62
N GLY A 548 -6.93 43.18 -50.48
CA GLY A 548 -5.59 42.64 -50.19
C GLY A 548 -5.61 41.14 -49.90
N GLY A 549 -4.70 40.37 -50.48
CA GLY A 549 -4.58 38.94 -50.19
C GLY A 549 -4.25 38.62 -48.72
N PHE A 550 -3.61 39.55 -47.99
CA PHE A 550 -3.43 39.48 -46.54
C PHE A 550 -4.20 40.60 -45.82
N THR A 551 -3.92 41.87 -46.14
CA THR A 551 -4.62 43.02 -45.56
C THR A 551 -4.87 44.12 -46.58
N THR A 552 -5.91 44.92 -46.41
CA THR A 552 -6.12 46.09 -47.27
C THR A 552 -5.19 47.21 -46.85
N GLU A 553 -5.36 47.68 -45.62
CA GLU A 553 -4.56 48.74 -45.01
C GLU A 553 -3.53 48.13 -44.06
N LEU A 554 -2.27 48.59 -44.16
CA LEU A 554 -1.16 48.21 -43.29
C LEU A 554 -0.51 49.45 -42.66
N GLY A 555 -1.05 49.88 -41.52
CA GLY A 555 -0.42 50.85 -40.62
C GLY A 555 0.78 50.25 -39.89
N ALA A 556 1.52 51.06 -39.13
CA ALA A 556 2.79 50.65 -38.49
C ALA A 556 2.65 49.36 -37.67
N SER A 557 3.26 48.26 -38.14
CA SER A 557 3.09 46.90 -37.61
C SER A 557 4.37 46.07 -37.80
N ASN A 558 4.48 44.95 -37.09
CA ASN A 558 5.56 43.96 -37.26
C ASN A 558 5.00 42.69 -37.90
N ILE A 559 5.38 42.36 -39.13
CA ILE A 559 4.79 41.27 -39.91
C ILE A 559 5.85 40.23 -40.31
N ASN A 560 5.80 39.06 -39.68
CA ASN A 560 6.86 38.05 -39.70
C ASN A 560 6.32 36.68 -40.14
N ASN A 561 7.09 35.95 -40.96
CA ASN A 561 6.79 34.55 -41.34
C ASN A 561 5.35 34.31 -41.84
N VAL A 562 4.92 35.00 -42.89
CA VAL A 562 3.54 34.90 -43.42
C VAL A 562 3.51 34.12 -44.73
N PHE A 563 2.55 33.20 -44.87
CA PHE A 563 2.42 32.25 -45.98
C PHE A 563 1.01 32.33 -46.57
N LEU A 564 0.89 32.68 -47.85
CA LEU A 564 -0.37 32.74 -48.58
C LEU A 564 -0.39 31.70 -49.69
N TYR A 565 -1.53 31.01 -49.86
CA TYR A 565 -1.75 30.04 -50.93
C TYR A 565 -2.99 30.38 -51.74
N PHE A 566 -2.74 30.78 -52.99
CA PHE A 566 -3.75 30.99 -54.02
C PHE A 566 -3.82 29.74 -54.92
N THR A 567 -5.03 29.22 -55.12
CA THR A 567 -5.34 28.14 -56.07
C THR A 567 -5.61 28.73 -57.46
N GLN A 568 -6.02 27.90 -58.42
CA GLN A 568 -6.55 28.37 -59.69
C GLN A 568 -7.93 29.05 -59.53
N ASP A 569 -8.61 28.77 -58.42
CA ASP A 569 -9.98 29.19 -58.11
C ASP A 569 -10.02 30.45 -57.23
N SER A 570 -8.84 31.01 -56.93
CA SER A 570 -8.67 32.28 -56.23
C SER A 570 -9.11 33.46 -57.09
N LYS A 571 -10.10 34.23 -56.61
CA LYS A 571 -10.71 35.35 -57.36
C LYS A 571 -10.67 36.63 -56.52
N PHE A 572 -10.09 37.70 -57.06
CA PHE A 572 -10.24 39.06 -56.53
C PHE A 572 -11.25 39.83 -57.38
N MET A 573 -12.38 40.25 -56.79
CA MET A 573 -13.52 40.84 -57.51
C MET A 573 -13.89 42.22 -56.95
N PRO A 574 -13.15 43.29 -57.30
CA PRO A 574 -13.47 44.65 -56.87
C PRO A 574 -14.77 45.14 -57.53
N ALA A 575 -15.53 45.98 -56.82
CA ALA A 575 -16.82 46.50 -57.28
C ALA A 575 -16.78 47.40 -58.54
N ALA A 576 -15.59 47.83 -58.96
CA ALA A 576 -15.39 48.89 -59.96
C ALA A 576 -15.07 48.40 -61.40
N ALA A 577 -15.27 47.12 -61.69
CA ALA A 577 -14.98 46.54 -62.99
C ALA A 577 -16.16 46.67 -63.98
N LEU A 578 -16.03 47.56 -64.97
CA LEU A 578 -16.80 47.50 -66.23
C LEU A 578 -16.12 46.51 -67.19
N ARG A 579 -16.86 45.98 -68.17
CA ARG A 579 -16.33 45.05 -69.20
C ARG A 579 -15.09 45.58 -69.93
N ASP A 580 -14.97 46.91 -70.05
CA ASP A 580 -13.86 47.60 -70.73
C ASP A 580 -12.96 48.43 -69.80
N ASN A 581 -13.30 48.56 -68.50
CA ASN A 581 -12.55 49.43 -67.58
C ASN A 581 -11.34 48.73 -66.96
N LYS A 582 -10.16 49.13 -67.46
CA LYS A 582 -8.85 48.63 -67.07
C LYS A 582 -8.35 49.17 -65.72
N ASP A 583 -9.01 50.16 -65.13
CA ASP A 583 -8.50 50.91 -63.98
C ASP A 583 -8.64 50.17 -62.63
N SER A 584 -9.70 49.36 -62.46
CA SER A 584 -10.00 48.71 -61.17
C SER A 584 -8.94 47.71 -60.65
N ARG A 585 -7.97 47.33 -61.50
CA ARG A 585 -6.77 46.56 -61.10
C ARG A 585 -5.99 47.20 -59.96
N LEU A 586 -5.85 48.53 -59.96
CA LEU A 586 -5.09 49.26 -58.93
C LEU A 586 -5.69 49.11 -57.52
N LYS A 587 -6.96 48.67 -57.42
CA LYS A 587 -7.66 48.40 -56.16
C LYS A 587 -7.40 47.00 -55.60
N VAL A 588 -6.65 46.14 -56.28
CA VAL A 588 -6.33 44.77 -55.83
C VAL A 588 -4.84 44.63 -55.54
N SER A 589 -4.45 43.78 -54.59
CA SER A 589 -3.06 43.36 -54.37
C SER A 589 -2.99 42.02 -53.64
N THR A 590 -1.95 41.23 -53.87
CA THR A 590 -1.81 39.85 -53.36
C THR A 590 -1.31 39.73 -51.92
N PHE A 591 -0.81 40.81 -51.33
CA PHE A 591 -0.41 40.87 -49.92
C PHE A 591 -1.04 42.08 -49.20
N TYR A 592 -0.49 43.29 -49.36
CA TYR A 592 -1.11 44.54 -48.91
C TYR A 592 -1.53 45.47 -50.06
N HIS A 593 -2.66 46.18 -49.91
CA HIS A 593 -3.07 47.21 -50.87
C HIS A 593 -2.41 48.57 -50.56
N SER A 594 -2.57 49.11 -49.35
CA SER A 594 -1.98 50.37 -48.91
C SER A 594 -1.09 50.20 -47.67
N MET A 595 -0.10 51.08 -47.52
CA MET A 595 0.84 51.10 -46.40
C MET A 595 1.03 52.54 -45.95
N THR A 596 0.75 52.84 -44.69
CA THR A 596 0.60 54.22 -44.18
C THR A 596 1.47 54.54 -42.96
N GLY A 597 2.31 53.60 -42.52
CA GLY A 597 3.24 53.80 -41.42
C GLY A 597 4.47 52.90 -41.50
N ASN A 598 5.45 53.16 -40.63
CA ASN A 598 6.70 52.41 -40.57
C ASN A 598 6.43 50.95 -40.18
N ASN A 599 6.63 50.04 -41.13
CA ASN A 599 6.37 48.61 -40.97
C ASN A 599 7.66 47.79 -40.96
N THR A 600 7.79 46.89 -39.99
CA THR A 600 8.92 45.96 -39.87
C THR A 600 8.56 44.61 -40.47
N PHE A 601 9.43 44.07 -41.32
CA PHE A 601 9.25 42.78 -41.97
C PHE A 601 10.43 41.86 -41.66
N ASN A 602 10.34 41.08 -40.59
CA ASN A 602 11.43 40.21 -40.14
C ASN A 602 11.12 38.74 -40.45
N GLY A 603 11.92 38.12 -41.31
CA GLY A 603 11.71 36.75 -41.77
C GLY A 603 10.91 36.67 -43.08
N THR A 604 10.46 35.46 -43.44
CA THR A 604 10.05 35.18 -44.83
C THR A 604 8.56 35.36 -45.06
N ILE A 605 8.17 36.32 -45.91
CA ILE A 605 6.82 36.42 -46.48
C ILE A 605 6.81 35.64 -47.80
N ASN A 606 5.86 34.72 -47.98
CA ASN A 606 5.69 33.92 -49.20
C ASN A 606 4.26 34.05 -49.74
N VAL A 607 4.14 34.46 -51.00
CA VAL A 607 2.91 34.36 -51.80
C VAL A 607 3.10 33.21 -52.78
N VAL A 608 2.32 32.14 -52.59
CA VAL A 608 2.31 30.95 -53.45
C VAL A 608 1.08 30.98 -54.33
N TYR A 609 1.26 30.88 -55.65
CA TYR A 609 0.19 31.13 -56.62
C TYR A 609 0.25 30.18 -57.81
N ASN A 610 -0.93 29.82 -58.33
CA ASN A 610 -1.02 29.07 -59.58
C ASN A 610 -0.71 30.01 -60.76
N THR A 611 -0.03 29.51 -61.78
CA THR A 611 0.14 30.22 -63.06
C THR A 611 -0.79 29.72 -64.16
N HIS A 612 -1.62 28.73 -63.86
CA HIS A 612 -2.54 28.09 -64.78
C HIS A 612 -3.96 28.08 -64.20
N ILE A 613 -4.94 28.04 -65.10
CA ILE A 613 -6.36 27.80 -64.81
C ILE A 613 -6.86 26.58 -65.59
N THR A 614 -7.94 25.98 -65.12
CA THR A 614 -8.72 25.03 -65.92
C THR A 614 -9.26 25.74 -67.16
N ASP A 615 -9.15 25.12 -68.33
CA ASP A 615 -9.66 25.68 -69.60
C ASP A 615 -11.19 25.82 -69.53
N PRO A 616 -11.77 27.03 -69.77
CA PRO A 616 -13.21 27.21 -69.88
C PRO A 616 -13.91 26.33 -70.93
N LYS A 617 -13.17 25.76 -71.89
CA LYS A 617 -13.67 24.80 -72.89
C LYS A 617 -13.48 23.32 -72.50
N GLY A 618 -12.83 23.04 -71.37
CA GLY A 618 -12.64 21.70 -70.82
C GLY A 618 -11.43 20.90 -71.34
N PHE A 619 -10.57 21.45 -72.21
CA PHE A 619 -9.42 20.71 -72.76
C PHE A 619 -8.21 20.59 -71.80
N GLY A 620 -8.43 20.68 -70.48
CA GLY A 620 -7.41 20.55 -69.45
C GLY A 620 -7.06 21.87 -68.77
N LYS A 621 -5.78 22.27 -68.83
CA LYS A 621 -5.26 23.50 -68.20
C LYS A 621 -4.58 24.40 -69.22
N VAL A 622 -4.74 25.72 -69.06
CA VAL A 622 -4.10 26.77 -69.87
C VAL A 622 -3.35 27.75 -68.98
N GLU A 623 -2.39 28.49 -69.54
CA GLU A 623 -1.75 29.58 -68.82
C GLU A 623 -2.79 30.63 -68.43
N ASP A 624 -2.73 31.10 -67.19
CA ASP A 624 -3.63 32.13 -66.68
C ASP A 624 -3.33 33.51 -67.33
N PRO A 625 -4.31 34.16 -67.98
CA PRO A 625 -4.14 35.50 -68.55
C PRO A 625 -4.07 36.63 -67.50
N GLY A 626 -4.27 36.31 -66.21
CA GLY A 626 -4.19 37.23 -65.07
C GLY A 626 -5.53 37.85 -64.66
N TYR A 627 -6.56 37.69 -65.48
CA TYR A 627 -7.92 38.16 -65.24
C TYR A 627 -8.89 37.34 -66.08
N ASN A 628 -10.13 37.17 -65.63
CA ASN A 628 -11.16 36.49 -66.41
C ASN A 628 -12.56 37.01 -66.08
N LEU A 629 -13.58 36.57 -66.83
CA LEU A 629 -14.97 36.82 -66.49
C LEU A 629 -15.49 35.68 -65.62
N ASP A 630 -16.13 36.02 -64.50
CA ASP A 630 -16.85 35.05 -63.68
C ASP A 630 -18.13 34.59 -64.42
N PRO A 631 -18.32 33.29 -64.74
CA PRO A 631 -19.44 32.88 -65.59
C PRO A 631 -20.83 33.18 -65.01
N ALA A 632 -20.97 33.12 -63.68
CA ALA A 632 -22.24 33.30 -63.00
C ALA A 632 -22.65 34.78 -62.87
N THR A 633 -21.69 35.68 -62.65
CA THR A 633 -21.96 37.12 -62.43
C THR A 633 -21.59 38.02 -63.61
N GLN A 634 -20.87 37.51 -64.61
CA GLN A 634 -20.31 38.26 -65.75
C GLN A 634 -19.40 39.45 -65.34
N ARG A 635 -18.91 39.44 -64.09
CA ARG A 635 -17.97 40.44 -63.55
C ARG A 635 -16.54 40.00 -63.83
N ILE A 636 -15.64 40.96 -64.10
CA ILE A 636 -14.20 40.67 -64.17
C ILE A 636 -13.71 40.30 -62.77
N TYR A 637 -12.89 39.24 -62.70
CA TYR A 637 -12.05 38.94 -61.55
C TYR A 637 -10.58 38.95 -61.96
N TYR A 638 -9.72 39.34 -61.01
CA TYR A 638 -8.27 39.26 -61.14
C TYR A 638 -7.75 38.02 -60.40
N THR A 639 -6.68 37.42 -60.92
CA THR A 639 -6.00 36.28 -60.28
C THR A 639 -4.73 36.74 -59.58
N ALA A 640 -4.14 35.88 -58.75
CA ALA A 640 -2.86 36.18 -58.14
C ALA A 640 -1.75 36.41 -59.20
N LYS A 641 -1.68 35.61 -60.26
CA LYS A 641 -0.69 35.80 -61.35
C LYS A 641 -0.79 37.18 -61.99
N GLY A 642 -2.00 37.62 -62.35
CA GLY A 642 -2.21 38.90 -63.04
C GLY A 642 -1.80 40.13 -62.23
N MET A 643 -1.81 40.00 -60.90
CA MET A 643 -1.34 41.05 -60.00
C MET A 643 0.17 40.95 -59.73
N ILE A 644 0.74 39.74 -59.67
CA ILE A 644 2.16 39.47 -59.36
C ILE A 644 3.07 39.73 -60.56
N ASP A 645 2.67 39.24 -61.73
CA ASP A 645 3.45 39.30 -62.98
C ASP A 645 2.97 40.43 -63.90
N GLY A 646 1.88 41.10 -63.52
CA GLY A 646 1.22 42.15 -64.30
C GLY A 646 0.28 41.61 -65.37
N THR A 647 -0.39 42.53 -66.05
CA THR A 647 -1.24 42.28 -67.23
C THR A 647 -0.77 43.16 -68.38
N LYS A 648 -0.98 42.73 -69.64
CA LYS A 648 -0.38 43.25 -70.90
C LYS A 648 -0.37 44.77 -71.18
N GLN A 649 -0.86 45.62 -70.28
CA GLN A 649 -1.13 47.05 -70.51
C GLN A 649 -0.73 47.99 -69.35
N VAL A 650 -0.12 47.53 -68.24
CA VAL A 650 0.42 48.38 -67.13
C VAL A 650 1.66 47.72 -66.50
N ALA A 651 2.63 48.51 -66.01
CA ALA A 651 3.91 48.03 -65.46
C ALA A 651 3.92 47.79 -63.92
N ASP A 652 2.97 48.35 -63.17
CA ASP A 652 2.93 48.35 -61.70
C ASP A 652 2.46 47.02 -61.08
N ALA A 653 3.23 45.95 -61.29
CA ALA A 653 2.98 44.66 -60.68
C ALA A 653 3.32 44.63 -59.17
N ASP A 654 2.66 43.76 -58.39
CA ASP A 654 2.95 43.55 -56.96
C ASP A 654 4.43 43.20 -56.71
N ARG A 655 5.06 42.51 -57.67
CA ARG A 655 6.49 42.18 -57.67
C ARG A 655 7.39 43.41 -57.58
N SER A 656 7.03 44.49 -58.25
CA SER A 656 7.70 45.81 -58.15
C SER A 656 7.28 46.53 -56.87
N LYS A 657 5.96 46.57 -56.59
CA LYS A 657 5.35 47.26 -55.44
C LYS A 657 5.95 46.87 -54.09
N TYR A 658 6.25 45.58 -53.89
CA TYR A 658 6.76 45.08 -52.62
C TYR A 658 8.29 45.14 -52.48
N ASN A 659 9.02 45.55 -53.52
CA ASN A 659 10.46 45.82 -53.51
C ASN A 659 11.28 44.75 -52.73
N GLY A 660 11.15 43.49 -53.14
CA GLY A 660 11.85 42.35 -52.53
C GLY A 660 11.34 41.88 -51.15
N LYS A 661 10.44 42.59 -50.48
CA LYS A 661 9.92 42.23 -49.14
C LYS A 661 9.03 40.98 -49.13
N VAL A 662 8.51 40.59 -50.30
CA VAL A 662 7.62 39.44 -50.48
C VAL A 662 8.21 38.49 -51.52
N ASN A 663 8.30 37.20 -51.17
CA ASN A 663 8.78 36.16 -52.07
C ASN A 663 7.60 35.55 -52.81
N PHE A 664 7.70 35.45 -54.13
CA PHE A 664 6.66 34.89 -54.99
C PHE A 664 7.07 33.52 -55.51
N LYS A 665 6.21 32.50 -55.34
CA LYS A 665 6.47 31.13 -55.82
C LYS A 665 5.30 30.62 -56.65
N SER A 666 5.56 30.45 -57.95
CA SER A 666 4.61 29.94 -58.93
C SER A 666 4.58 28.41 -58.96
N TYR A 667 3.44 27.83 -59.32
CA TYR A 667 3.29 26.42 -59.69
C TYR A 667 2.27 26.25 -60.83
N MET A 668 2.39 25.18 -61.62
CA MET A 668 1.64 25.01 -62.88
C MET A 668 0.55 23.93 -62.86
N ASN A 669 0.40 23.16 -61.78
CA ASN A 669 -0.62 22.12 -61.67
C ASN A 669 -1.85 22.65 -60.94
N THR A 670 -3.03 22.16 -61.31
CA THR A 670 -4.28 22.45 -60.61
C THR A 670 -4.16 22.05 -59.13
N ALA A 671 -4.34 23.01 -58.22
CA ALA A 671 -4.24 22.86 -56.75
C ALA A 671 -3.08 21.96 -56.23
N ASN A 672 -1.82 22.39 -56.42
CA ASN A 672 -0.65 21.65 -55.91
C ASN A 672 -0.40 21.90 -54.40
N ASP A 673 -1.22 21.31 -53.54
CA ASP A 673 -1.11 21.45 -52.08
C ASP A 673 0.25 21.00 -51.52
N GLN A 674 0.89 20.01 -52.16
CA GLN A 674 2.22 19.52 -51.77
C GLN A 674 3.32 20.55 -52.05
N PHE A 675 3.19 21.40 -53.08
CA PHE A 675 4.09 22.54 -53.30
C PHE A 675 3.93 23.62 -52.23
N PHE A 676 2.71 23.87 -51.74
CA PHE A 676 2.50 24.77 -50.61
C PHE A 676 3.07 24.20 -49.32
N LYS A 677 2.86 22.90 -49.04
CA LYS A 677 3.44 22.18 -47.90
C LYS A 677 4.97 22.25 -47.89
N ASN A 678 5.61 22.04 -49.05
CA ASN A 678 7.05 22.21 -49.21
C ASN A 678 7.51 23.67 -48.98
N THR A 679 6.67 24.66 -49.31
CA THR A 679 6.97 26.08 -49.11
C THR A 679 6.82 26.54 -47.65
N VAL A 680 5.82 26.06 -46.93
CA VAL A 680 5.65 26.31 -45.48
C VAL A 680 6.76 25.64 -44.67
N GLY A 681 7.13 24.41 -45.08
CA GLY A 681 8.21 23.61 -44.50
C GLY A 681 7.84 22.90 -43.19
N ASN A 682 8.75 22.06 -42.70
CA ASN A 682 8.60 21.36 -41.43
C ASN A 682 8.84 22.34 -40.27
N ARG A 683 7.77 22.93 -39.72
CA ARG A 683 7.82 23.86 -38.59
C ARG A 683 7.50 23.15 -37.27
N GLN A 684 8.25 23.47 -36.21
CA GLN A 684 8.00 22.91 -34.88
C GLN A 684 6.59 23.33 -34.39
N GLY A 685 5.80 22.37 -33.91
CA GLY A 685 4.42 22.58 -33.45
C GLY A 685 3.36 22.65 -34.56
N LEU A 686 3.74 22.71 -35.84
CA LEU A 686 2.80 22.71 -36.96
C LEU A 686 2.35 21.29 -37.30
N LYS A 687 1.04 21.03 -37.21
CA LYS A 687 0.39 19.82 -37.72
C LYS A 687 -0.16 20.09 -39.13
N VAL A 688 -0.10 19.08 -39.99
CA VAL A 688 -0.70 19.12 -41.34
C VAL A 688 -1.46 17.83 -41.58
N THR A 689 -2.78 17.93 -41.74
CA THR A 689 -3.70 16.79 -41.93
C THR A 689 -4.58 17.09 -43.14
N ASN A 690 -4.59 16.22 -44.14
CA ASN A 690 -5.31 16.43 -45.42
C ASN A 690 -5.04 17.81 -46.06
N TYR A 691 -3.80 18.28 -45.94
CA TYR A 691 -3.33 19.62 -46.34
C TYR A 691 -4.02 20.81 -45.65
N ASN A 692 -4.81 20.59 -44.59
CA ASN A 692 -5.17 21.63 -43.64
C ASN A 692 -4.03 21.79 -42.61
N TYR A 693 -3.70 23.03 -42.29
CA TYR A 693 -2.64 23.41 -41.36
C TYR A 693 -3.24 23.76 -40.01
N SER A 694 -2.63 23.27 -38.92
CA SER A 694 -3.03 23.67 -37.58
C SER A 694 -1.84 23.77 -36.64
N TRP A 695 -1.84 24.84 -35.86
CA TRP A 695 -0.89 25.08 -34.77
C TRP A 695 -1.43 24.60 -33.40
N VAL A 696 -2.63 24.01 -33.37
CA VAL A 696 -3.36 23.77 -32.12
C VAL A 696 -2.76 22.60 -31.34
N THR A 697 -2.42 22.89 -30.09
CA THR A 697 -1.87 21.95 -29.10
C THR A 697 -2.81 21.79 -27.91
N SER A 698 -3.12 20.55 -27.53
CA SER A 698 -3.79 20.25 -26.26
C SER A 698 -2.81 20.39 -25.09
N VAL A 699 -3.24 21.02 -24.00
CA VAL A 699 -2.43 21.12 -22.77
C VAL A 699 -2.94 20.06 -21.79
N LYS A 700 -2.12 19.04 -21.53
CA LYS A 700 -2.49 17.93 -20.64
C LYS A 700 -2.66 18.45 -19.21
N ASN A 701 -3.58 17.86 -18.45
CA ASN A 701 -3.69 18.09 -17.00
C ASN A 701 -2.57 17.36 -16.23
N SER A 702 -1.31 17.67 -16.55
CA SER A 702 -0.12 17.00 -16.01
C SER A 702 -0.10 17.02 -14.48
N ASN A 703 -0.05 15.82 -13.92
CA ASN A 703 0.85 15.36 -12.86
C ASN A 703 0.55 13.87 -12.70
N VAL A 704 1.39 13.00 -13.28
CA VAL A 704 1.39 11.59 -12.88
C VAL A 704 1.82 11.55 -11.43
N PHE A 705 1.12 10.78 -10.60
CA PHE A 705 1.47 10.64 -9.19
C PHE A 705 2.86 10.00 -9.06
N GLY A 706 3.83 10.78 -8.61
CA GLY A 706 5.22 10.34 -8.49
C GLY A 706 5.49 9.62 -7.17
N ASP A 707 6.38 8.63 -7.22
CA ASP A 707 6.91 7.96 -6.04
C ASP A 707 7.91 8.89 -5.36
N ALA A 708 7.42 9.76 -4.49
CA ALA A 708 8.26 10.62 -3.66
C ALA A 708 8.75 9.88 -2.41
N HIS A 709 9.87 10.34 -1.86
CA HIS A 709 10.56 9.76 -0.70
C HIS A 709 10.88 10.89 0.30
N ASN A 710 9.86 11.33 1.05
CA ASN A 710 9.89 12.60 1.79
C ASN A 710 9.96 12.46 3.32
N ASN A 711 9.90 11.24 3.85
CA ASN A 711 10.07 11.03 5.28
C ASN A 711 11.48 11.48 5.69
N THR A 712 11.62 12.13 6.85
CA THR A 712 12.92 12.58 7.41
C THR A 712 13.21 11.82 8.71
N SER A 713 14.44 11.87 9.23
CA SER A 713 14.76 11.23 10.53
C SER A 713 13.83 11.65 11.65
N SER A 714 13.43 12.93 11.69
CA SER A 714 12.42 13.46 12.61
C SER A 714 11.04 12.77 12.55
N ASP A 715 10.68 12.09 11.45
CA ASP A 715 9.42 11.33 11.36
C ASP A 715 9.49 9.98 12.09
N TYR A 716 10.70 9.49 12.37
CA TYR A 716 10.95 8.22 13.06
C TYR A 716 11.36 8.41 14.53
N THR A 717 11.52 9.64 15.02
CA THR A 717 12.10 9.91 16.36
C THR A 717 11.30 9.27 17.49
N THR A 718 10.01 9.58 17.65
CA THR A 718 9.17 8.96 18.69
C THR A 718 8.93 7.46 18.44
N LEU A 719 8.93 7.00 17.19
CA LEU A 719 8.90 5.56 16.90
C LEU A 719 10.15 4.88 17.48
N ILE A 720 11.34 5.36 17.16
CA ILE A 720 12.61 4.74 17.56
C ILE A 720 12.89 4.89 19.07
N ASN A 721 12.56 6.04 19.65
CA ASN A 721 12.89 6.33 21.04
C ASN A 721 11.88 5.78 22.06
N THR A 722 10.65 5.45 21.65
CA THR A 722 9.57 5.05 22.58
C THR A 722 8.92 3.75 22.17
N TYR A 723 8.39 3.67 20.95
CA TYR A 723 7.56 2.53 20.54
C TYR A 723 8.35 1.32 20.00
N LEU A 724 9.53 1.51 19.44
CA LEU A 724 10.38 0.42 18.94
C LEU A 724 10.96 -0.43 20.10
N PRO A 725 11.40 0.14 21.24
CA PRO A 725 11.63 -0.63 22.47
C PRO A 725 10.38 -1.39 22.90
N GLN A 726 9.24 -0.71 23.10
CA GLN A 726 7.99 -1.36 23.51
C GLN A 726 7.57 -2.53 22.60
N ILE A 727 7.75 -2.42 21.28
CA ILE A 727 7.45 -3.48 20.30
C ILE A 727 8.39 -4.70 20.43
N ILE A 728 9.62 -4.49 20.89
CA ILE A 728 10.56 -5.56 21.22
C ILE A 728 10.22 -6.17 22.58
N ASP A 729 9.94 -5.32 23.57
CA ASP A 729 9.70 -5.73 24.95
C ASP A 729 8.33 -6.43 25.08
N ASP A 730 7.31 -6.09 24.26
CA ASP A 730 6.09 -6.88 23.98
C ASP A 730 6.35 -8.37 23.73
N ILE A 731 7.53 -8.72 23.18
CA ILE A 731 7.93 -10.09 22.83
C ILE A 731 8.79 -10.72 23.94
N LEU A 732 9.51 -9.90 24.72
CA LEU A 732 10.51 -10.34 25.72
C LEU A 732 10.01 -10.30 27.17
N GLU A 733 8.93 -9.57 27.46
CA GLU A 733 8.22 -9.51 28.75
C GLU A 733 7.07 -10.54 28.81
N ALA A 734 6.99 -11.47 27.85
CA ALA A 734 5.94 -12.47 27.78
C ALA A 734 6.46 -13.83 28.26
N ASP A 735 5.68 -14.55 29.07
CA ASP A 735 6.08 -15.87 29.56
C ASP A 735 5.87 -16.98 28.51
N TYR A 736 6.97 -17.67 28.22
CA TYR A 736 7.01 -18.83 27.34
C TYR A 736 7.41 -20.09 28.11
N GLY A 737 7.07 -21.25 27.55
CA GLY A 737 7.57 -22.51 28.06
C GLY A 737 7.31 -23.68 27.12
N VAL A 738 8.02 -24.76 27.39
CA VAL A 738 7.96 -26.02 26.63
C VAL A 738 7.97 -27.17 27.61
N THR A 739 6.91 -27.98 27.61
CA THR A 739 6.84 -29.18 28.44
C THR A 739 7.66 -30.31 27.82
N ILE A 740 8.56 -30.87 28.64
CA ILE A 740 9.52 -31.93 28.31
C ILE A 740 9.20 -33.23 29.04
N GLU A 741 8.54 -33.17 30.20
CA GLU A 741 7.90 -34.33 30.86
C GLU A 741 6.51 -33.91 31.38
N ASN A 742 5.47 -34.70 31.10
CA ASN A 742 4.11 -34.47 31.63
C ASN A 742 3.92 -35.21 32.97
N LYS A 743 2.91 -34.83 33.75
CA LYS A 743 2.64 -35.35 35.12
C LYS A 743 2.40 -36.88 35.20
N ASP A 744 2.07 -37.50 34.09
CA ASP A 744 1.88 -38.93 33.88
C ASP A 744 3.12 -39.64 33.29
N GLY A 745 4.23 -38.91 33.11
CA GLY A 745 5.42 -39.35 32.38
C GLY A 745 5.30 -39.25 30.85
N SER A 746 4.12 -38.94 30.28
CA SER A 746 3.87 -39.07 28.83
C SER A 746 4.17 -37.77 28.06
N SER A 747 5.45 -37.45 27.88
CA SER A 747 5.86 -36.36 26.99
C SER A 747 6.31 -36.89 25.63
N THR A 748 5.37 -36.86 24.68
CA THR A 748 5.62 -37.42 23.34
C THR A 748 6.77 -36.71 22.60
N GLN A 749 7.74 -37.46 22.09
CA GLN A 749 8.77 -36.96 21.16
C GLN A 749 8.15 -36.18 19.98
N ALA A 750 6.96 -36.63 19.53
CA ALA A 750 6.18 -35.99 18.49
C ALA A 750 5.77 -34.53 18.81
N THR A 751 5.49 -34.18 20.06
CA THR A 751 5.09 -32.81 20.45
C THR A 751 6.27 -31.84 20.41
N LEU A 752 7.44 -32.28 20.84
CA LEU A 752 8.67 -31.49 20.75
C LEU A 752 9.15 -31.34 19.29
N GLN A 753 8.99 -32.40 18.49
CA GLN A 753 9.21 -32.33 17.04
C GLN A 753 8.22 -31.36 16.35
N ASP A 754 6.95 -31.30 16.75
CA ASP A 754 5.96 -30.32 16.28
C ASP A 754 6.37 -28.87 16.65
N ILE A 755 6.85 -28.63 17.87
CA ILE A 755 7.38 -27.32 18.29
C ILE A 755 8.60 -26.92 17.45
N MET A 756 9.58 -27.82 17.26
CA MET A 756 10.73 -27.56 16.39
C MET A 756 10.34 -27.32 14.93
N ASN A 757 9.32 -28.02 14.42
CA ASN A 757 8.80 -27.83 13.07
C ASN A 757 8.15 -26.43 12.95
N ARG A 758 7.43 -25.96 13.97
CA ARG A 758 6.86 -24.60 14.04
C ARG A 758 7.92 -23.52 14.10
N ILE A 759 8.95 -23.68 14.94
CA ILE A 759 10.12 -22.78 14.97
C ILE A 759 10.79 -22.74 13.59
N THR A 760 11.00 -23.91 12.97
CA THR A 760 11.60 -24.01 11.62
C THR A 760 10.75 -23.30 10.58
N ASN A 761 9.42 -23.43 10.65
CA ASN A 761 8.49 -22.74 9.75
C ASN A 761 8.54 -21.21 9.90
N ILE A 762 8.75 -20.68 11.12
CA ILE A 762 8.91 -19.23 11.35
C ILE A 762 10.28 -18.73 10.92
N LEU A 763 11.37 -19.43 11.28
CA LEU A 763 12.71 -19.08 10.81
C LEU A 763 12.79 -19.10 9.28
N ASN A 764 12.13 -20.07 8.62
CA ASN A 764 11.96 -20.09 7.17
C ASN A 764 11.11 -18.91 6.67
N ALA A 765 9.99 -18.58 7.32
CA ALA A 765 9.13 -17.43 6.96
C ALA A 765 9.83 -16.06 7.14
N ILE A 766 10.81 -15.96 8.04
CA ILE A 766 11.67 -14.78 8.22
C ILE A 766 12.75 -14.77 7.13
N ASN A 767 13.55 -15.83 7.02
CA ASN A 767 14.70 -15.89 6.10
C ASN A 767 14.29 -15.85 4.62
N SER A 768 13.14 -16.45 4.26
CA SER A 768 12.55 -16.36 2.92
C SER A 768 11.67 -15.13 2.70
N LYS A 769 11.55 -14.23 3.70
CA LYS A 769 10.73 -12.99 3.64
C LYS A 769 9.26 -13.23 3.28
N GLU A 770 8.66 -14.29 3.81
CA GLU A 770 7.31 -14.71 3.47
C GLU A 770 6.25 -13.65 3.83
N GLY A 771 5.33 -13.39 2.90
CA GLY A 771 4.29 -12.39 3.07
C GLY A 771 3.36 -12.69 4.25
N GLU A 772 3.03 -11.65 5.00
CA GLU A 772 2.26 -11.67 6.26
C GLU A 772 1.11 -12.68 6.30
N GLY A 773 0.15 -12.65 5.36
CA GLY A 773 -1.00 -13.56 5.37
C GLY A 773 -0.70 -15.07 5.20
N SER A 774 0.53 -15.45 4.85
CA SER A 774 1.02 -16.84 4.84
C SER A 774 1.92 -17.16 6.06
N ALA A 775 2.45 -16.13 6.71
CA ALA A 775 3.23 -16.24 7.94
C ALA A 775 2.38 -16.17 9.22
N ASP A 776 1.26 -15.44 9.20
CA ASP A 776 0.36 -15.23 10.35
C ASP A 776 -0.09 -16.54 10.99
N SER A 777 -0.50 -17.51 10.18
CA SER A 777 -0.91 -18.83 10.66
C SER A 777 0.27 -19.59 11.30
N LYS A 778 1.49 -19.44 10.80
CA LYS A 778 2.70 -20.08 11.32
C LYS A 778 3.12 -19.47 12.67
N ILE A 779 3.06 -18.14 12.77
CA ILE A 779 3.34 -17.38 14.01
C ILE A 779 2.29 -17.73 15.07
N THR A 780 1.00 -17.68 14.73
CA THR A 780 -0.09 -18.00 15.66
C THR A 780 0.03 -19.45 16.17
N ASN A 781 0.20 -20.42 15.26
CA ASN A 781 0.40 -21.83 15.61
C ASN A 781 1.58 -22.10 16.55
N PHE A 782 2.61 -21.27 16.54
CA PHE A 782 3.77 -21.37 17.43
C PHE A 782 3.48 -20.77 18.81
N LEU A 783 2.92 -19.56 18.85
CA LEU A 783 2.51 -18.91 20.10
C LEU A 783 1.46 -19.74 20.85
N ASP A 784 0.56 -20.41 20.14
CA ASP A 784 -0.41 -21.35 20.72
C ASP A 784 0.23 -22.61 21.35
N LYS A 785 1.49 -22.90 21.05
CA LYS A 785 2.23 -24.06 21.58
C LYS A 785 3.22 -23.72 22.69
N ILE A 786 3.64 -22.46 22.82
CA ILE A 786 4.69 -22.08 23.78
C ILE A 786 4.36 -20.91 24.72
N LEU A 787 3.25 -20.17 24.53
CA LEU A 787 2.97 -18.98 25.35
C LEU A 787 2.08 -19.34 26.57
N VAL A 788 2.66 -19.26 27.77
CA VAL A 788 2.09 -19.79 29.03
C VAL A 788 0.94 -18.91 29.55
N GLY A 789 -0.11 -19.53 30.10
CA GLY A 789 -1.21 -18.83 30.80
C GLY A 789 -1.98 -17.77 29.98
N SER A 790 -1.78 -17.75 28.66
CA SER A 790 -1.84 -16.51 27.89
C SER A 790 -3.20 -16.18 27.28
N THR A 791 -3.56 -14.89 27.29
CA THR A 791 -4.76 -14.40 26.63
C THR A 791 -4.60 -14.36 25.11
N ALA A 792 -5.72 -14.44 24.38
CA ALA A 792 -5.73 -14.24 22.94
C ALA A 792 -5.23 -12.83 22.53
N GLU A 793 -5.39 -11.83 23.41
CA GLU A 793 -4.93 -10.46 23.17
C GLU A 793 -3.39 -10.35 23.23
N LEU A 794 -2.74 -11.05 24.17
CA LEU A 794 -1.28 -11.11 24.26
C LEU A 794 -0.69 -11.81 23.02
N LYS A 795 -1.25 -12.96 22.63
CA LYS A 795 -0.86 -13.69 21.41
C LYS A 795 -0.95 -12.80 20.16
N GLU A 796 -2.05 -12.06 20.03
CA GLU A 796 -2.27 -11.12 18.92
C GLU A 796 -1.29 -9.94 18.96
N SER A 797 -1.00 -9.38 20.14
CA SER A 797 -0.02 -8.30 20.33
C SER A 797 1.40 -8.72 19.92
N ILE A 798 1.83 -9.90 20.35
CA ILE A 798 3.14 -10.49 20.00
C ILE A 798 3.21 -10.77 18.49
N LYS A 799 2.17 -11.37 17.90
CA LYS A 799 2.08 -11.62 16.45
C LYS A 799 2.24 -10.32 15.64
N GLN A 800 1.57 -9.24 16.06
CA GLN A 800 1.71 -7.92 15.45
C GLN A 800 3.13 -7.35 15.60
N SER A 801 3.74 -7.45 16.78
CA SER A 801 5.11 -7.00 17.00
C SER A 801 6.11 -7.75 16.12
N ILE A 802 6.00 -9.08 16.03
CA ILE A 802 6.80 -9.92 15.13
C ILE A 802 6.62 -9.47 13.66
N ASN A 803 5.38 -9.23 13.20
CA ASN A 803 5.13 -8.78 11.84
C ASN A 803 5.63 -7.37 11.55
N PHE A 804 5.48 -6.43 12.49
CA PHE A 804 6.05 -5.09 12.38
C PHE A 804 7.57 -5.14 12.22
N LEU A 805 8.26 -5.88 13.10
CA LEU A 805 9.72 -6.02 13.07
C LEU A 805 10.19 -6.71 11.79
N ARG A 806 9.51 -7.78 11.34
CA ARG A 806 9.78 -8.44 10.05
C ARG A 806 9.68 -7.46 8.88
N ALA A 807 8.63 -6.64 8.81
CA ALA A 807 8.46 -5.64 7.76
C ALA A 807 9.52 -4.52 7.82
N PHE A 808 9.81 -4.03 9.03
CA PHE A 808 10.70 -2.90 9.29
C PHE A 808 12.19 -3.24 9.08
N TYR A 809 12.62 -4.44 9.50
CA TYR A 809 14.01 -4.89 9.43
C TYR A 809 14.33 -5.82 8.26
N ASP A 810 13.44 -6.72 7.84
CA ASP A 810 13.76 -7.74 6.82
C ASP A 810 13.02 -7.54 5.49
N GLY A 811 11.80 -6.98 5.55
CA GLY A 811 10.91 -6.77 4.41
C GLY A 811 10.28 -8.06 3.90
N TYR A 812 9.44 -7.94 2.87
CA TYR A 812 8.73 -9.08 2.27
C TYR A 812 9.22 -9.42 0.86
N ASN A 813 8.84 -10.62 0.43
CA ASN A 813 9.41 -11.35 -0.69
C ASN A 813 9.43 -10.59 -2.02
N GLY A 814 10.43 -10.86 -2.84
CA GLY A 814 10.65 -10.16 -4.11
C GLY A 814 11.15 -8.71 -3.97
N SER A 815 11.67 -8.29 -2.79
CA SER A 815 12.25 -6.95 -2.65
C SER A 815 13.26 -6.74 -1.49
N GLU A 816 14.04 -5.68 -1.62
CA GLU A 816 14.91 -5.11 -0.58
C GLU A 816 14.23 -3.94 0.18
N GLN A 817 12.89 -3.95 0.26
CA GLN A 817 12.09 -2.82 0.79
C GLN A 817 11.86 -2.85 2.32
N ALA A 818 12.74 -3.49 3.10
CA ALA A 818 12.69 -3.33 4.55
C ALA A 818 12.91 -1.85 4.89
N VAL A 819 12.09 -1.27 5.78
CA VAL A 819 12.13 0.17 6.07
C VAL A 819 13.53 0.67 6.41
N THR A 820 14.28 -0.12 7.19
CA THR A 820 15.66 0.19 7.61
C THR A 820 16.72 0.00 6.51
N LYS A 821 16.50 -0.90 5.55
CA LYS A 821 17.51 -1.32 4.55
C LYS A 821 17.31 -0.71 3.16
N ALA A 822 16.07 -0.29 2.84
CA ALA A 822 15.70 0.24 1.53
C ALA A 822 16.55 1.47 1.14
N SER A 823 17.00 1.53 -0.11
CA SER A 823 18.03 2.49 -0.57
C SER A 823 17.69 3.97 -0.32
N TYR A 824 16.43 4.36 -0.46
CA TYR A 824 15.94 5.71 -0.18
C TYR A 824 15.90 6.06 1.33
N ASN A 825 15.96 5.07 2.22
CA ASN A 825 15.93 5.21 3.67
C ASN A 825 17.31 5.08 4.34
N GLN A 826 18.34 4.59 3.63
CA GLN A 826 19.67 4.35 4.23
C GLN A 826 20.24 5.57 4.94
N ASN A 827 20.16 6.77 4.35
CA ASN A 827 20.62 8.01 4.98
C ASN A 827 19.87 8.37 6.28
N ILE A 828 18.61 7.94 6.41
CA ILE A 828 17.80 8.16 7.61
C ILE A 828 18.28 7.23 8.73
N PHE A 829 18.36 5.92 8.48
CA PHE A 829 18.75 4.96 9.51
C PHE A 829 20.24 5.01 9.85
N ASN A 830 21.10 5.43 8.91
CA ASN A 830 22.49 5.79 9.21
C ASN A 830 22.59 6.93 10.24
N SER A 831 21.63 7.86 10.29
CA SER A 831 21.61 8.90 11.34
C SER A 831 21.21 8.39 12.73
N PHE A 832 20.60 7.21 12.80
CA PHE A 832 20.27 6.50 14.04
C PHE A 832 21.31 5.43 14.43
N ALA A 833 22.42 5.27 13.69
CA ALA A 833 23.43 4.25 13.97
C ALA A 833 24.08 4.36 15.37
N ASN A 834 24.08 5.57 15.95
CA ASN A 834 24.57 5.86 17.31
C ASN A 834 23.43 6.09 18.32
N ASN A 835 22.16 5.83 17.95
CA ASN A 835 21.02 5.91 18.87
C ASN A 835 20.91 4.59 19.65
N GLU A 836 20.99 4.69 20.98
CA GLU A 836 21.03 3.52 21.87
C GLU A 836 19.76 2.67 21.77
N ASN A 837 18.57 3.28 21.75
CA ASN A 837 17.30 2.56 21.63
C ASN A 837 17.20 1.82 20.28
N TYR A 838 17.60 2.46 19.18
CA TYR A 838 17.65 1.82 17.86
C TYR A 838 18.65 0.66 17.82
N LYS A 839 19.84 0.83 18.40
CA LYS A 839 20.87 -0.21 18.46
C LYS A 839 20.36 -1.39 19.30
N ASN A 840 19.92 -1.14 20.52
CA ASN A 840 19.49 -2.18 21.46
C ASN A 840 18.27 -2.95 20.91
N ALA A 841 17.30 -2.28 20.29
CA ALA A 841 16.19 -2.94 19.59
C ALA A 841 16.66 -3.79 18.39
N THR A 842 17.64 -3.31 17.62
CA THR A 842 18.21 -4.04 16.48
C THR A 842 19.01 -5.27 16.93
N ASP A 843 19.78 -5.14 18.01
CA ASP A 843 20.57 -6.22 18.60
C ASP A 843 19.64 -7.26 19.26
N LYS A 844 18.66 -6.84 20.08
CA LYS A 844 17.60 -7.73 20.63
C LYS A 844 16.84 -8.47 19.53
N TYR A 845 16.45 -7.81 18.43
CA TYR A 845 15.70 -8.47 17.34
C TYR A 845 16.52 -9.56 16.63
N ASN A 846 17.79 -9.29 16.33
CA ASN A 846 18.61 -10.24 15.57
C ASN A 846 19.26 -11.32 16.46
N ASN A 847 19.64 -10.98 17.69
CA ASN A 847 20.36 -11.88 18.60
C ASN A 847 19.38 -12.56 19.58
N THR A 848 18.65 -11.81 20.39
CA THR A 848 17.72 -12.37 21.39
C THR A 848 16.54 -13.07 20.71
N ILE A 849 15.81 -12.42 19.81
CA ILE A 849 14.58 -12.98 19.21
C ILE A 849 14.89 -14.04 18.14
N LYS A 850 15.61 -13.70 17.06
CA LYS A 850 15.95 -14.67 15.99
C LYS A 850 16.99 -15.71 16.42
N GLY A 851 18.03 -15.27 17.12
CA GLY A 851 19.05 -16.16 17.67
C GLY A 851 18.47 -17.06 18.76
N GLY A 852 17.67 -16.52 19.69
CA GLY A 852 16.96 -17.30 20.72
C GLY A 852 16.05 -18.39 20.13
N MET A 853 15.26 -18.09 19.09
CA MET A 853 14.50 -19.14 18.37
C MET A 853 15.41 -20.24 17.78
N THR A 854 16.60 -19.87 17.29
CA THR A 854 17.57 -20.82 16.74
C THR A 854 18.22 -21.67 17.84
N SER A 855 18.56 -21.06 18.97
CA SER A 855 19.07 -21.72 20.18
C SER A 855 18.03 -22.68 20.77
N LEU A 856 16.78 -22.23 20.96
CA LEU A 856 15.69 -23.06 21.48
C LEU A 856 15.45 -24.29 20.60
N LYS A 857 15.46 -24.14 19.27
CA LYS A 857 15.38 -25.30 18.36
C LYS A 857 16.54 -26.27 18.60
N LYS A 858 17.76 -25.78 18.80
CA LYS A 858 18.92 -26.65 19.09
C LYS A 858 18.77 -27.35 20.45
N THR A 859 18.36 -26.62 21.50
CA THR A 859 18.16 -27.18 22.84
C THR A 859 17.11 -28.30 22.85
N ILE A 860 15.98 -28.11 22.14
CA ILE A 860 14.95 -29.17 22.00
C ILE A 860 15.49 -30.35 21.17
N HIS A 861 16.19 -30.08 20.06
CA HIS A 861 16.78 -31.12 19.21
C HIS A 861 17.74 -32.03 20.01
N ASP A 862 18.65 -31.41 20.75
CA ASP A 862 19.71 -32.13 21.46
C ASP A 862 19.19 -32.97 22.63
N LYS A 863 17.92 -32.79 23.03
CA LYS A 863 17.22 -33.58 24.06
C LYS A 863 16.18 -34.58 23.52
N LEU A 864 15.93 -34.63 22.20
CA LEU A 864 15.01 -35.63 21.62
C LEU A 864 15.46 -37.09 21.81
N ALA A 865 16.77 -37.34 21.98
CA ALA A 865 17.32 -38.68 22.20
C ALA A 865 17.06 -39.13 23.65
N ASP A 866 17.47 -38.31 24.61
CA ASP A 866 17.22 -38.48 26.05
C ASP A 866 15.73 -38.74 26.33
N ILE A 867 14.83 -37.96 25.73
CA ILE A 867 13.38 -38.10 25.91
C ILE A 867 12.84 -39.39 25.29
N LYS A 868 13.34 -39.81 24.13
CA LYS A 868 12.95 -41.11 23.55
C LYS A 868 13.40 -42.29 24.42
N ASN A 869 14.60 -42.19 24.99
CA ASN A 869 15.08 -43.21 25.93
C ASN A 869 14.19 -43.25 27.18
N LEU A 870 13.75 -42.09 27.69
CA LEU A 870 12.79 -42.02 28.79
C LEU A 870 11.42 -42.62 28.42
N GLU A 871 10.87 -42.34 27.23
CA GLU A 871 9.63 -42.96 26.72
C GLU A 871 9.74 -44.50 26.66
N ASP A 872 10.84 -45.02 26.09
CA ASP A 872 11.07 -46.47 25.98
C ASP A 872 11.26 -47.12 27.36
N THR A 873 12.08 -46.54 28.24
CA THR A 873 12.36 -47.09 29.57
C THR A 873 11.15 -47.01 30.50
N LEU A 874 10.36 -45.93 30.47
CA LEU A 874 9.08 -45.86 31.20
C LEU A 874 8.10 -46.95 30.74
N LYS A 875 8.07 -47.28 29.45
CA LYS A 875 7.23 -48.36 28.92
C LYS A 875 7.73 -49.74 29.36
N LEU A 876 9.05 -49.98 29.33
CA LEU A 876 9.64 -51.22 29.84
C LEU A 876 9.40 -51.39 31.35
N PHE A 877 9.48 -50.30 32.11
CA PHE A 877 9.12 -50.25 33.53
C PHE A 877 7.63 -50.56 33.76
N GLU A 878 6.71 -50.02 32.95
CA GLU A 878 5.28 -50.36 33.02
C GLU A 878 4.99 -51.84 32.68
N GLU A 879 5.72 -52.42 31.72
CA GLU A 879 5.63 -53.85 31.37
C GLU A 879 6.22 -54.74 32.49
N ALA A 880 7.32 -54.32 33.13
CA ALA A 880 7.93 -55.01 34.25
C ALA A 880 7.07 -54.96 35.53
N LEU A 881 6.37 -53.84 35.79
CA LEU A 881 5.39 -53.74 36.89
C LEU A 881 4.22 -54.72 36.71
N LYS A 882 3.68 -54.88 35.49
CA LYS A 882 2.64 -55.86 35.18
C LYS A 882 3.14 -57.29 35.40
N LYS A 883 4.36 -57.59 34.95
CA LYS A 883 5.05 -58.86 35.19
C LYS A 883 5.26 -59.14 36.68
N ALA A 884 5.53 -58.12 37.51
CA ALA A 884 5.62 -58.27 38.96
C ALA A 884 4.25 -58.58 39.60
N GLU A 885 3.16 -57.96 39.12
CA GLU A 885 1.80 -58.31 39.52
C GLU A 885 1.44 -59.75 39.15
N GLU A 886 1.80 -60.21 37.94
CA GLU A 886 1.63 -61.61 37.52
C GLU A 886 2.40 -62.61 38.41
N LEU A 887 3.68 -62.36 38.68
CA LEU A 887 4.50 -63.24 39.53
C LEU A 887 4.01 -63.27 40.99
N ASN A 888 3.53 -62.14 41.53
CA ASN A 888 2.96 -62.08 42.87
C ASN A 888 1.65 -62.91 42.96
N ASN A 889 0.78 -62.81 41.95
CA ASN A 889 -0.41 -63.67 41.87
C ASN A 889 -0.05 -65.17 41.74
N GLN A 890 0.99 -65.53 40.97
CA GLN A 890 1.48 -66.91 40.91
C GLN A 890 1.99 -67.42 42.28
N GLY A 891 2.77 -66.60 43.01
CA GLY A 891 3.23 -66.94 44.36
C GLY A 891 2.07 -67.14 45.35
N LYS A 892 1.02 -66.32 45.25
CA LYS A 892 -0.21 -66.45 46.05
C LYS A 892 -0.99 -67.73 45.74
N ASP A 893 -1.10 -68.11 44.46
CA ASP A 893 -1.75 -69.36 44.05
C ASP A 893 -0.95 -70.61 44.49
N LEU A 894 0.38 -70.55 44.50
CA LEU A 894 1.23 -71.62 45.00
C LEU A 894 1.14 -71.75 46.54
N ASN A 895 1.17 -70.64 47.29
CA ASN A 895 0.88 -70.65 48.73
C ASN A 895 -0.50 -71.27 49.04
N THR A 896 -1.51 -70.92 48.25
CA THR A 896 -2.86 -71.49 48.38
C THR A 896 -2.87 -73.01 48.14
N GLN A 897 -2.03 -73.53 47.24
CA GLN A 897 -1.84 -74.97 47.04
C GLN A 897 -1.13 -75.63 48.24
N VAL A 898 -0.08 -75.00 48.80
CA VAL A 898 0.61 -75.51 50.00
C VAL A 898 -0.34 -75.61 51.20
N GLU A 899 -1.15 -74.58 51.47
CA GLU A 899 -2.11 -74.59 52.58
C GLU A 899 -3.21 -75.66 52.38
N ASN A 900 -3.71 -75.82 51.15
CA ASN A 900 -4.67 -76.89 50.83
C ASN A 900 -4.07 -78.30 51.06
N ILE A 901 -2.81 -78.54 50.66
CA ILE A 901 -2.16 -79.83 50.89
C ILE A 901 -1.84 -80.03 52.39
N LYS A 902 -1.44 -78.99 53.11
CA LYS A 902 -1.24 -79.02 54.58
C LYS A 902 -2.52 -79.47 55.31
N ASN A 903 -3.68 -78.91 54.95
CA ASN A 903 -4.97 -79.33 55.50
C ASN A 903 -5.32 -80.79 55.16
N GLN A 904 -4.98 -81.26 53.95
CA GLN A 904 -5.14 -82.67 53.55
C GLN A 904 -4.20 -83.61 54.33
N VAL A 905 -2.96 -83.19 54.59
CA VAL A 905 -1.98 -83.94 55.39
C VAL A 905 -2.40 -84.02 56.87
N GLU A 906 -2.95 -82.94 57.44
CA GLU A 906 -3.46 -82.97 58.82
C GLU A 906 -4.67 -83.90 58.97
N ALA A 907 -5.59 -83.93 58.00
CA ALA A 907 -6.64 -84.94 57.94
C ALA A 907 -6.06 -86.37 57.81
N LEU A 908 -5.03 -86.56 56.97
CA LEU A 908 -4.37 -87.86 56.81
C LEU A 908 -3.63 -88.33 58.05
N ASP A 909 -3.00 -87.43 58.81
CA ASP A 909 -2.32 -87.78 60.07
C ASP A 909 -3.31 -88.18 61.15
N ASN A 910 -4.51 -87.59 61.18
CA ASN A 910 -5.62 -88.06 62.01
C ASN A 910 -6.13 -89.45 61.56
N GLU A 911 -6.23 -89.73 60.27
CA GLU A 911 -6.53 -91.09 59.78
C GLU A 911 -5.43 -92.11 60.16
N ILE A 912 -4.16 -91.75 59.98
CA ILE A 912 -2.99 -92.56 60.32
C ILE A 912 -2.93 -92.86 61.83
N ALA A 913 -3.17 -91.86 62.68
CA ALA A 913 -3.21 -92.02 64.13
C ALA A 913 -4.37 -92.94 64.56
N ASN A 914 -5.56 -92.78 63.99
CA ASN A 914 -6.71 -93.66 64.25
C ASN A 914 -6.46 -95.10 63.77
N LEU A 915 -5.86 -95.29 62.58
CA LEU A 915 -5.47 -96.62 62.09
C LEU A 915 -4.41 -97.28 62.98
N GLN A 916 -3.42 -96.52 63.46
CA GLN A 916 -2.42 -97.02 64.43
C GLN A 916 -3.05 -97.41 65.76
N LYS A 917 -3.96 -96.59 66.30
CA LYS A 917 -4.72 -96.90 67.52
C LYS A 917 -5.57 -98.16 67.34
N THR A 918 -6.30 -98.27 66.23
CA THR A 918 -7.14 -99.43 65.91
C THR A 918 -6.30 -100.71 65.77
N ILE A 919 -5.09 -100.63 65.19
CA ILE A 919 -4.16 -101.78 65.15
C ILE A 919 -3.76 -102.21 66.56
N SER A 920 -3.34 -101.28 67.43
CA SER A 920 -2.99 -101.58 68.83
C SER A 920 -4.17 -102.20 69.61
N GLU A 921 -5.38 -101.69 69.43
CA GLU A 921 -6.60 -102.22 70.05
C GLU A 921 -6.95 -103.62 69.54
N MET A 922 -6.84 -103.86 68.22
CA MET A 922 -7.04 -105.19 67.64
C MET A 922 -6.01 -106.21 68.13
N GLU A 923 -4.73 -105.82 68.21
CA GLU A 923 -3.64 -106.69 68.67
C GLU A 923 -3.75 -107.07 70.15
N GLN A 924 -4.36 -106.22 70.99
CA GLN A 924 -4.65 -106.53 72.40
C GLN A 924 -5.92 -107.38 72.60
N SER A 925 -6.85 -107.40 71.63
CA SER A 925 -8.18 -108.02 71.80
C SER A 925 -8.21 -109.55 71.87
N GLY A 926 -7.16 -110.24 71.39
CA GLY A 926 -7.03 -111.71 71.43
C GLY A 926 -8.02 -112.53 70.59
N LEU A 927 -8.99 -111.90 69.91
CA LEU A 927 -10.13 -112.56 69.25
C LEU A 927 -10.35 -112.15 67.78
N ILE A 928 -9.39 -111.45 67.15
CA ILE A 928 -9.50 -110.93 65.78
C ILE A 928 -8.60 -111.71 64.81
N PRO A 929 -9.09 -112.13 63.62
CA PRO A 929 -8.31 -112.88 62.64
C PRO A 929 -7.06 -112.13 62.12
N PRO A 930 -5.89 -112.81 61.95
CA PRO A 930 -4.63 -112.16 61.53
C PRO A 930 -4.70 -111.48 60.16
N ASP A 931 -5.50 -112.02 59.24
CA ASP A 931 -5.77 -111.48 57.90
C ASP A 931 -6.44 -110.10 57.95
N ARG A 932 -7.31 -109.85 58.93
CA ARG A 932 -7.89 -108.51 59.15
C ARG A 932 -6.87 -107.51 59.69
N ILE A 933 -6.00 -107.94 60.60
CA ILE A 933 -4.90 -107.11 61.12
C ILE A 933 -3.91 -106.78 59.99
N ALA A 934 -3.60 -107.75 59.11
CA ALA A 934 -2.78 -107.54 57.92
C ALA A 934 -3.42 -106.54 56.94
N ALA A 935 -4.74 -106.63 56.71
CA ALA A 935 -5.46 -105.69 55.84
C ALA A 935 -5.41 -104.24 56.37
N VAL A 936 -5.64 -104.02 57.66
CA VAL A 936 -5.55 -102.66 58.26
C VAL A 936 -4.09 -102.17 58.32
N LYS A 937 -3.10 -103.05 58.50
CA LYS A 937 -1.67 -102.69 58.34
C LYS A 937 -1.33 -102.30 56.90
N ALA A 938 -1.93 -102.93 55.89
CA ALA A 938 -1.79 -102.53 54.50
C ALA A 938 -2.46 -101.17 54.21
N GLN A 939 -3.63 -100.89 54.81
CA GLN A 939 -4.26 -99.56 54.74
C GLN A 939 -3.39 -98.49 55.41
N LEU A 940 -2.81 -98.77 56.58
CA LEU A 940 -1.86 -97.87 57.25
C LEU A 940 -0.60 -97.61 56.39
N ALA A 941 -0.07 -98.64 55.72
CA ALA A 941 1.06 -98.51 54.80
C ALA A 941 0.69 -97.65 53.58
N ALA A 942 -0.48 -97.86 52.97
CA ALA A 942 -0.98 -97.06 51.86
C ALA A 942 -1.19 -95.58 52.27
N LYS A 943 -1.77 -95.32 53.44
CA LYS A 943 -1.95 -93.96 53.98
C LYS A 943 -0.63 -93.27 54.30
N LYS A 944 0.36 -94.00 54.82
CA LYS A 944 1.73 -93.48 55.00
C LYS A 944 2.43 -93.19 53.67
N GLN A 945 2.19 -93.98 52.62
CA GLN A 945 2.68 -93.67 51.28
C GLN A 945 1.97 -92.45 50.66
N GLU A 946 0.66 -92.31 50.87
CA GLU A 946 -0.11 -91.13 50.44
C GLU A 946 0.40 -89.84 51.12
N ARG A 947 0.66 -89.88 52.44
CA ARG A 947 1.37 -88.80 53.16
C ARG A 947 2.75 -88.51 52.58
N SER A 948 3.50 -89.56 52.21
CA SER A 948 4.82 -89.40 51.59
C SER A 948 4.73 -88.74 50.22
N ASN A 949 3.70 -89.05 49.43
CA ASN A 949 3.49 -88.44 48.12
C ASN A 949 3.13 -86.95 48.27
N TYR A 950 2.27 -86.59 49.23
CA TYR A 950 2.00 -85.18 49.56
C TYR A 950 3.26 -84.44 50.04
N LYS A 951 4.12 -85.08 50.85
CA LYS A 951 5.41 -84.50 51.25
C LYS A 951 6.31 -84.20 50.04
N THR A 952 6.31 -85.06 49.02
CA THR A 952 7.03 -84.80 47.76
C THR A 952 6.36 -83.70 46.91
N GLN A 953 5.04 -83.62 46.85
CA GLN A 953 4.33 -82.54 46.16
C GLN A 953 4.62 -81.18 46.81
N VAL A 954 4.55 -81.09 48.14
CA VAL A 954 4.91 -79.86 48.88
C VAL A 954 6.38 -79.51 48.67
N ALA A 955 7.31 -80.46 48.66
CA ALA A 955 8.72 -80.19 48.38
C ALA A 955 8.95 -79.64 46.96
N ASN A 956 8.22 -80.13 45.96
CA ASN A 956 8.29 -79.59 44.60
C ASN A 956 7.71 -78.17 44.52
N ILE A 957 6.55 -77.92 45.15
CA ILE A 957 5.92 -76.59 45.18
C ILE A 957 6.81 -75.59 45.94
N ILE A 958 7.48 -76.01 47.02
CA ILE A 958 8.49 -75.19 47.70
C ILE A 958 9.64 -74.84 46.75
N ALA A 959 10.16 -75.79 45.97
CA ALA A 959 11.22 -75.50 45.00
C ALA A 959 10.77 -74.54 43.87
N ASP A 960 9.51 -74.62 43.42
CA ASP A 960 8.92 -73.66 42.48
C ASP A 960 8.75 -72.25 43.11
N ILE A 961 8.38 -72.18 44.40
CA ILE A 961 8.29 -70.94 45.19
C ILE A 961 9.69 -70.32 45.42
N GLU A 962 10.69 -71.13 45.80
CA GLU A 962 12.09 -70.72 45.96
C GLU A 962 12.64 -70.17 44.64
N LYS A 963 12.39 -70.86 43.51
CA LYS A 963 12.74 -70.36 42.17
C LYS A 963 12.05 -69.03 41.84
N LEU A 964 10.75 -68.91 42.12
CA LEU A 964 10.00 -67.66 41.89
C LEU A 964 10.57 -66.50 42.69
N LYS A 965 10.94 -66.73 43.96
CA LYS A 965 11.53 -65.70 44.83
C LYS A 965 12.97 -65.37 44.45
N ASP A 966 13.85 -66.36 44.51
CA ASP A 966 15.31 -66.16 44.48
C ASP A 966 15.87 -66.08 43.05
N THR A 967 15.08 -66.40 42.02
CA THR A 967 15.47 -66.27 40.61
C THR A 967 14.54 -65.36 39.82
N ASP A 968 13.26 -65.69 39.66
CA ASP A 968 12.42 -65.00 38.67
C ASP A 968 12.04 -63.57 39.13
N LEU A 969 11.66 -63.39 40.41
CA LEU A 969 11.43 -62.09 41.02
C LEU A 969 12.74 -61.32 41.25
N ALA A 970 13.79 -61.96 41.76
CA ALA A 970 15.08 -61.31 41.98
C ALA A 970 15.72 -60.74 40.70
N ASN A 971 15.59 -61.45 39.56
CA ASN A 971 16.02 -60.92 38.27
C ASN A 971 15.11 -59.78 37.79
N LEU A 972 13.79 -59.84 38.05
CA LEU A 972 12.87 -58.76 37.69
C LEU A 972 13.10 -57.48 38.52
N MET A 973 13.36 -57.60 39.82
CA MET A 973 13.75 -56.46 40.66
C MET A 973 14.98 -55.78 40.05
N LYS A 974 16.04 -56.53 39.78
CA LYS A 974 17.26 -56.00 39.15
C LYS A 974 17.07 -55.41 37.75
N GLU A 975 16.14 -55.94 36.96
CA GLU A 975 15.72 -55.38 35.66
C GLU A 975 15.03 -54.02 35.86
N VAL A 976 14.19 -53.90 36.89
CA VAL A 976 13.49 -52.65 37.26
C VAL A 976 14.43 -51.62 37.91
N ASP A 977 15.33 -52.02 38.81
CA ASP A 977 16.36 -51.15 39.41
C ASP A 977 17.19 -50.46 38.33
N GLY A 978 17.51 -51.19 37.25
CA GLY A 978 18.17 -50.65 36.06
C GLY A 978 17.34 -49.58 35.35
N TYR A 979 16.05 -49.84 35.12
CA TYR A 979 15.13 -48.85 34.54
C TYR A 979 14.96 -47.61 35.42
N VAL A 980 14.90 -47.78 36.75
CA VAL A 980 14.85 -46.69 37.74
C VAL A 980 16.10 -45.81 37.65
N ALA A 981 17.30 -46.42 37.63
CA ALA A 981 18.56 -45.69 37.49
C ALA A 981 18.65 -44.93 36.16
N ASP A 982 18.23 -45.55 35.05
CA ASP A 982 18.19 -44.89 33.73
C ASP A 982 17.17 -43.72 33.71
N ILE A 983 15.97 -43.89 34.28
CA ILE A 983 14.94 -42.84 34.38
C ILE A 983 15.47 -41.65 35.20
N ASN A 984 15.97 -41.91 36.42
CA ASN A 984 16.43 -40.85 37.31
C ASN A 984 17.67 -40.13 36.72
N GLY A 985 18.60 -40.87 36.11
CA GLY A 985 19.77 -40.29 35.44
C GLY A 985 19.42 -39.41 34.22
N ILE A 986 18.40 -39.76 33.44
CA ILE A 986 17.88 -38.89 32.37
C ILE A 986 17.23 -37.63 32.96
N ARG A 987 16.44 -37.77 34.04
CA ARG A 987 15.78 -36.64 34.72
C ARG A 987 16.78 -35.67 35.35
N GLU A 988 17.83 -36.15 36.02
CA GLU A 988 18.96 -35.32 36.48
C GLU A 988 19.61 -34.56 35.32
N GLY A 989 19.81 -35.24 34.18
CA GLY A 989 20.33 -34.65 32.95
C GLY A 989 19.46 -33.50 32.42
N PHE A 990 18.13 -33.59 32.52
CA PHE A 990 17.23 -32.48 32.20
C PHE A 990 17.34 -31.34 33.21
N ILE A 991 17.28 -31.62 34.52
CA ILE A 991 17.39 -30.60 35.58
C ILE A 991 18.67 -29.78 35.39
N LYS A 992 19.79 -30.47 35.16
CA LYS A 992 21.13 -29.87 35.01
C LYS A 992 21.29 -29.06 33.72
N ASP A 993 20.86 -29.58 32.58
CA ASP A 993 21.11 -28.95 31.28
C ASP A 993 20.06 -27.89 30.91
N LEU A 994 18.87 -27.95 31.51
CA LEU A 994 17.71 -27.11 31.15
C LEU A 994 17.14 -26.27 32.30
N ASN A 995 17.55 -26.49 33.55
CA ASN A 995 16.96 -25.88 34.74
C ASN A 995 15.43 -26.07 34.82
N ILE A 996 14.99 -27.33 34.74
CA ILE A 996 13.57 -27.71 34.68
C ILE A 996 12.73 -27.06 35.80
N ASN A 997 11.51 -26.65 35.46
CA ASN A 997 10.51 -25.96 36.29
C ASN A 997 10.93 -24.57 36.81
N ASN A 998 12.16 -24.11 36.57
CA ASN A 998 12.65 -22.81 37.00
C ASN A 998 12.63 -21.79 35.84
N PRO A 999 11.94 -20.64 35.98
CA PRO A 999 11.93 -19.58 34.97
C PRO A 999 13.33 -19.06 34.61
N GLN A 1000 13.65 -19.03 33.31
CA GLN A 1000 14.91 -18.51 32.76
C GLN A 1000 14.68 -17.16 32.07
N ALA A 1001 15.57 -16.18 32.27
CA ALA A 1001 15.45 -14.87 31.62
C ALA A 1001 15.68 -14.96 30.09
N ILE A 1002 14.75 -14.41 29.30
CA ILE A 1002 14.71 -14.55 27.83
C ILE A 1002 15.89 -13.87 27.14
N ASP A 1003 16.58 -12.90 27.76
CA ASP A 1003 17.74 -12.20 27.20
C ASP A 1003 19.04 -13.05 27.16
N VAL A 1004 18.88 -14.36 27.03
CA VAL A 1004 19.92 -15.40 26.85
C VAL A 1004 20.90 -15.47 28.03
N MET A 1005 20.35 -15.53 29.25
CA MET A 1005 21.04 -15.50 30.56
C MET A 1005 21.60 -14.12 30.96
N GLY A 1006 20.70 -13.17 31.19
CA GLY A 1006 21.00 -11.85 31.78
C GLY A 1006 19.81 -11.33 32.61
N THR A 1007 20.07 -10.42 33.56
CA THR A 1007 19.05 -9.96 34.53
C THR A 1007 18.02 -9.00 33.92
N GLY A 1008 16.77 -9.46 33.80
CA GLY A 1008 15.55 -8.67 33.58
C GLY A 1008 14.40 -9.36 34.30
N ASN A 1009 13.45 -8.59 34.85
CA ASN A 1009 12.55 -9.10 35.90
C ASN A 1009 11.21 -9.68 35.39
N ASP A 1010 10.79 -9.33 34.18
CA ASP A 1010 9.36 -9.31 33.84
C ASP A 1010 8.91 -10.31 32.77
N GLY A 1011 9.80 -11.15 32.21
CA GLY A 1011 9.44 -12.18 31.23
C GLY A 1011 10.40 -13.37 31.19
N SER A 1012 9.84 -14.58 31.11
CA SER A 1012 10.60 -15.82 31.28
C SER A 1012 10.39 -16.89 30.20
N PHE A 1013 11.36 -17.78 30.07
CA PHE A 1013 11.23 -19.06 29.37
C PHE A 1013 11.38 -20.20 30.39
N THR A 1014 10.39 -21.10 30.48
CA THR A 1014 10.42 -22.24 31.41
C THR A 1014 10.34 -23.58 30.67
N PHE A 1015 11.32 -24.46 30.87
CA PHE A 1015 11.18 -25.87 30.48
C PHE A 1015 10.42 -26.62 31.58
N TYR A 1016 9.20 -27.05 31.31
CA TYR A 1016 8.38 -27.75 32.30
C TYR A 1016 8.65 -29.26 32.27
N GLY A 1017 8.80 -29.87 33.44
CA GLY A 1017 8.82 -31.31 33.64
C GLY A 1017 7.78 -31.70 34.70
N VAL A 1018 7.95 -32.87 35.33
CA VAL A 1018 7.12 -33.22 36.49
C VAL A 1018 7.51 -32.29 37.65
N GLU A 1019 6.52 -31.67 38.30
CA GLU A 1019 6.73 -30.72 39.42
C GLU A 1019 7.56 -31.34 40.57
N THR A 1020 7.52 -32.65 40.72
CA THR A 1020 8.16 -33.44 41.77
C THR A 1020 9.40 -34.22 41.32
N MET A 1021 10.11 -33.84 40.25
CA MET A 1021 11.35 -34.54 39.82
C MET A 1021 12.46 -34.60 40.89
N ALA A 1022 12.40 -33.79 41.96
CA ALA A 1022 13.31 -33.83 43.11
C ALA A 1022 12.68 -34.43 44.40
N GLN A 1023 11.50 -35.05 44.29
CA GLN A 1023 10.80 -35.77 45.37
C GLN A 1023 10.35 -37.17 44.93
N ASN A 1024 10.21 -37.39 43.62
CA ASN A 1024 9.86 -38.66 42.98
C ASN A 1024 11.05 -39.19 42.17
N ASP A 1025 12.23 -39.29 42.79
CA ASP A 1025 13.07 -40.46 42.50
C ASP A 1025 12.18 -41.69 42.71
N ILE A 1026 12.11 -42.57 41.72
CA ILE A 1026 11.44 -43.86 41.92
C ILE A 1026 12.30 -44.62 42.95
N GLN A 1027 11.83 -44.73 44.19
CA GLN A 1027 12.66 -45.24 45.28
C GLN A 1027 13.06 -46.70 45.05
N ASP A 1028 14.34 -47.01 45.31
CA ASP A 1028 15.01 -48.29 45.00
C ASP A 1028 14.31 -49.56 45.53
N ASN A 1029 13.39 -49.42 46.49
CA ASN A 1029 12.61 -50.53 47.03
C ASN A 1029 11.19 -50.55 46.43
N ILE A 1030 11.04 -51.15 45.25
CA ILE A 1030 9.74 -51.75 44.89
C ILE A 1030 9.56 -53.00 45.76
N ASP A 1031 8.97 -52.76 46.93
CA ASP A 1031 8.60 -53.74 47.93
C ASP A 1031 7.44 -54.62 47.43
N VAL A 1032 7.74 -55.49 46.46
CA VAL A 1032 6.83 -56.55 46.00
C VAL A 1032 6.61 -57.49 47.19
N PRO A 1033 5.38 -57.58 47.75
CA PRO A 1033 5.18 -58.29 49.01
C PRO A 1033 5.54 -59.76 48.87
N LEU A 1034 6.67 -60.15 49.47
CA LEU A 1034 7.14 -61.53 49.43
C LEU A 1034 6.08 -62.45 50.07
N PRO A 1035 5.64 -63.53 49.41
CA PRO A 1035 4.62 -64.43 49.97
C PRO A 1035 5.07 -65.22 51.22
N ILE A 1036 6.23 -64.92 51.80
CA ILE A 1036 6.97 -65.81 52.71
C ILE A 1036 7.71 -65.02 53.79
N ASP A 1037 7.03 -64.75 54.91
CA ASP A 1037 7.64 -64.40 56.20
C ASP A 1037 6.86 -64.98 57.41
N SER A 1038 5.89 -65.88 57.19
CA SER A 1038 4.92 -66.26 58.25
C SER A 1038 4.46 -67.73 58.29
N ILE A 1039 5.05 -68.63 57.49
CA ILE A 1039 4.79 -70.08 57.60
C ILE A 1039 6.07 -70.79 58.04
N PRO A 1040 6.20 -71.22 59.30
CA PRO A 1040 7.32 -72.04 59.75
C PRO A 1040 7.36 -73.37 58.99
N LEU A 1041 8.52 -73.71 58.42
CA LEU A 1041 8.79 -75.02 57.82
C LEU A 1041 8.92 -76.10 58.91
N ILE A 1042 7.79 -76.51 59.49
CA ILE A 1042 7.74 -77.61 60.46
C ILE A 1042 8.08 -78.93 59.73
N PRO A 1043 9.14 -79.66 60.14
CA PRO A 1043 9.46 -80.94 59.52
C PRO A 1043 8.34 -81.95 59.76
N LEU A 1044 7.83 -82.58 58.69
CA LEU A 1044 6.83 -83.66 58.74
C LEU A 1044 7.43 -85.00 59.25
N GLU A 1045 8.07 -84.96 60.42
CA GLU A 1045 8.68 -86.11 61.12
C GLU A 1045 7.73 -86.69 62.20
N PRO A 1046 7.88 -87.97 62.58
CA PRO A 1046 7.01 -88.61 63.57
C PRO A 1046 7.35 -88.20 65.02
N SER A 1047 6.34 -87.76 65.76
CA SER A 1047 6.45 -87.34 67.17
C SER A 1047 6.84 -88.48 68.13
N LYS A 1048 7.67 -88.17 69.12
CA LYS A 1048 7.95 -89.02 70.30
C LYS A 1048 7.07 -88.61 71.50
N PRO A 1049 6.88 -89.51 72.50
CA PRO A 1049 5.87 -89.33 73.55
C PRO A 1049 6.27 -88.33 74.66
N ILE A 1050 5.26 -87.91 75.43
CA ILE A 1050 5.35 -86.93 76.53
C ILE A 1050 4.99 -87.63 77.87
N ASP A 1051 5.64 -87.21 78.96
CA ASP A 1051 5.51 -87.71 80.33
C ASP A 1051 4.90 -86.62 81.25
N PRO A 1052 4.07 -86.91 82.28
CA PRO A 1052 3.23 -85.87 82.92
C PRO A 1052 3.59 -85.48 84.38
N ASN A 1053 3.57 -84.15 84.63
CA ASN A 1053 3.27 -83.48 85.93
C ASN A 1053 4.38 -83.48 87.05
N PRO A 1054 4.34 -82.58 88.08
CA PRO A 1054 4.33 -81.11 87.99
C PRO A 1054 5.14 -80.33 89.09
N ASP A 1055 5.41 -79.02 88.84
CA ASP A 1055 5.60 -77.91 89.84
C ASP A 1055 6.76 -77.99 90.89
N PRO A 1056 7.11 -76.94 91.69
CA PRO A 1056 6.58 -75.55 91.74
C PRO A 1056 7.63 -74.39 91.78
N ASN A 1057 7.10 -73.16 91.80
CA ASN A 1057 7.71 -71.81 91.97
C ASN A 1057 8.62 -71.67 93.25
N PRO A 1058 9.69 -70.82 93.29
CA PRO A 1058 9.54 -69.37 93.50
C PRO A 1058 10.59 -68.41 92.84
N ASP A 1059 10.24 -67.12 92.81
CA ASP A 1059 11.07 -65.92 92.52
C ASP A 1059 12.17 -65.67 93.61
N PRO A 1060 13.40 -65.21 93.27
CA PRO A 1060 13.71 -63.77 93.37
C PRO A 1060 14.72 -63.18 92.36
N ASN A 1061 14.56 -61.88 92.06
CA ASN A 1061 15.55 -60.98 91.44
C ASN A 1061 16.87 -60.85 92.26
N PRO A 1062 18.05 -60.73 91.60
CA PRO A 1062 18.82 -59.47 91.72
C PRO A 1062 19.67 -59.05 90.50
N ASP A 1063 19.87 -57.73 90.36
CA ASP A 1063 20.92 -57.06 89.56
C ASP A 1063 22.31 -57.14 90.24
N PRO A 1064 23.42 -57.22 89.48
CA PRO A 1064 24.48 -56.21 89.70
C PRO A 1064 25.32 -55.80 88.47
N ASN A 1065 25.52 -54.48 88.32
CA ASN A 1065 26.62 -53.84 87.57
C ASN A 1065 27.98 -53.96 88.29
N PRO A 1066 29.13 -54.05 87.58
CA PRO A 1066 30.21 -53.07 87.81
C PRO A 1066 31.10 -52.65 86.60
N ASP A 1067 31.61 -51.41 86.67
CA ASP A 1067 32.64 -50.77 85.83
C ASP A 1067 34.09 -51.07 86.32
N PRO A 1068 35.15 -51.08 85.48
CA PRO A 1068 36.09 -49.93 85.46
C PRO A 1068 36.88 -49.60 84.15
N ASN A 1069 37.13 -48.30 83.96
CA ASN A 1069 38.10 -47.60 83.08
C ASN A 1069 39.60 -47.97 83.33
N PRO A 1070 40.58 -47.88 82.36
CA PRO A 1070 41.31 -46.61 82.08
C PRO A 1070 41.92 -46.38 80.65
N ASP A 1071 42.32 -45.13 80.38
CA ASP A 1071 43.05 -44.56 79.21
C ASP A 1071 44.58 -44.88 79.16
N PRO A 1072 45.26 -44.92 77.98
CA PRO A 1072 46.12 -43.77 77.58
C PRO A 1072 46.23 -43.45 76.06
N THR A 1073 46.38 -42.15 75.75
CA THR A 1073 46.70 -41.52 74.42
C THR A 1073 48.10 -41.88 73.82
N PRO A 1074 48.43 -41.54 72.54
CA PRO A 1074 48.95 -40.19 72.19
C PRO A 1074 48.63 -39.60 70.78
N ASN A 1075 48.96 -38.31 70.59
CA ASN A 1075 48.80 -37.47 69.38
C ASN A 1075 50.01 -37.57 68.39
N PRO A 1076 49.93 -37.18 67.10
CA PRO A 1076 50.17 -35.76 66.71
C PRO A 1076 49.36 -35.19 65.50
N ASP A 1077 49.22 -33.86 65.50
CA ASP A 1077 48.69 -32.98 64.43
C ASP A 1077 49.80 -32.56 63.41
N PRO A 1078 49.48 -32.14 62.17
CA PRO A 1078 49.51 -30.68 61.88
C PRO A 1078 48.52 -30.11 60.82
N SER A 1079 48.06 -28.88 61.10
CA SER A 1079 47.94 -27.68 60.22
C SER A 1079 46.64 -27.29 59.45
N ASP A 1080 46.02 -26.23 60.01
CA ASP A 1080 45.37 -25.00 59.47
C ASP A 1080 45.86 -24.47 58.07
N PRO A 1081 45.25 -23.42 57.43
CA PRO A 1081 44.11 -22.58 57.86
C PRO A 1081 43.06 -22.21 56.77
N ASP A 1082 41.96 -21.56 57.18
CA ASP A 1082 41.65 -20.17 56.75
C ASP A 1082 40.54 -19.52 57.64
N ASN A 1083 40.79 -18.30 58.16
CA ASN A 1083 39.77 -17.41 58.74
C ASN A 1083 40.34 -15.99 58.98
N GLY A 1084 39.56 -14.93 58.76
CA GLY A 1084 40.08 -13.56 58.81
C GLY A 1084 39.06 -12.45 59.11
N GLY A 1085 39.10 -11.91 60.34
CA GLY A 1085 38.27 -10.79 60.81
C GLY A 1085 36.86 -11.22 61.26
N GLY A 1086 36.23 -10.63 62.29
CA GLY A 1086 36.49 -9.37 62.99
C GLY A 1086 35.41 -8.33 62.63
N ASP A 1087 34.78 -7.59 63.55
CA ASP A 1087 35.06 -7.43 64.99
C ASP A 1087 33.80 -6.99 65.79
N ASN A 1088 33.90 -7.01 67.13
CA ASN A 1088 33.07 -6.36 68.17
C ASN A 1088 31.76 -5.61 67.79
N GLY A 1089 30.61 -6.14 68.21
CA GLY A 1089 30.11 -5.94 69.58
C GLY A 1089 29.24 -4.70 69.96
N ASN A 1090 28.23 -4.98 70.81
CA ASN A 1090 27.86 -4.24 72.03
C ASN A 1090 26.56 -3.37 72.10
N ASN A 1091 25.52 -3.95 72.73
CA ASN A 1091 24.52 -3.36 73.67
C ASN A 1091 23.46 -2.30 73.27
N GLY A 1092 22.31 -2.37 73.98
CA GLY A 1092 21.18 -1.43 73.95
C GLY A 1092 19.91 -2.03 73.32
N ASN A 1093 18.87 -2.51 74.01
CA ASN A 1093 18.29 -2.19 75.34
C ASN A 1093 17.73 -0.74 75.40
N ASN A 1094 16.48 -0.46 75.81
CA ASN A 1094 15.46 -1.28 76.47
C ASN A 1094 14.02 -0.70 76.30
N GLY A 1095 12.99 -1.48 76.65
CA GLY A 1095 11.59 -1.07 76.84
C GLY A 1095 10.75 -1.08 75.55
N GLY A 1096 9.46 -1.39 75.59
CA GLY A 1096 8.53 -1.80 76.66
C GLY A 1096 7.09 -1.66 76.11
N ASP A 1097 6.01 -2.18 76.65
CA ASP A 1097 5.66 -3.01 77.81
C ASP A 1097 4.10 -2.97 77.83
N ASN A 1098 3.44 -4.03 78.31
CA ASN A 1098 1.98 -4.15 78.52
C ASN A 1098 1.00 -4.00 77.31
N GLY A 1099 -0.02 -4.88 77.28
CA GLY A 1099 -1.06 -4.91 76.24
C GLY A 1099 -1.97 -6.15 76.31
N ASP A 1100 -2.49 -6.48 77.50
CA ASP A 1100 -3.16 -7.75 77.84
C ASP A 1100 -4.58 -7.94 77.23
N ASN A 1101 -5.16 -9.13 77.45
CA ASN A 1101 -6.48 -9.72 77.07
C ASN A 1101 -6.41 -10.78 75.93
N GLY A 1102 -6.86 -12.04 76.08
CA GLY A 1102 -7.26 -12.81 77.28
C GLY A 1102 -8.39 -13.83 77.05
N TYR A 1103 -8.20 -15.09 77.49
CA TYR A 1103 -9.22 -16.17 77.68
C TYR A 1103 -9.89 -16.76 76.39
N GLU A 1104 -10.27 -18.04 76.26
CA GLU A 1104 -10.18 -19.27 77.11
C GLU A 1104 -10.31 -20.55 76.23
N GLY A 1105 -9.93 -21.74 76.74
CA GLY A 1105 -10.16 -23.07 76.12
C GLY A 1105 -9.05 -23.54 75.15
N ASP A 1106 -8.20 -24.55 75.41
CA ASP A 1106 -8.31 -25.88 76.06
C ASP A 1106 -8.90 -26.99 75.15
N ASP A 1107 -8.03 -27.80 74.54
CA ASP A 1107 -7.86 -29.23 74.91
C ASP A 1107 -6.56 -29.78 74.27
N THR A 1108 -6.03 -30.91 74.77
CA THR A 1108 -4.74 -31.49 74.32
C THR A 1108 -4.88 -32.83 73.59
N VAL A 1109 -4.40 -32.92 72.34
CA VAL A 1109 -4.10 -34.20 71.69
C VAL A 1109 -2.76 -34.14 70.97
N ASN A 1110 -1.83 -34.99 71.42
CA ASN A 1110 -0.57 -35.29 70.74
C ASN A 1110 -0.81 -36.37 69.68
N ASN A 1111 -0.29 -36.22 68.46
CA ASN A 1111 0.06 -37.41 67.68
C ASN A 1111 1.12 -37.18 66.59
N ASN A 1112 1.96 -38.20 66.43
CA ASN A 1112 3.02 -38.29 65.43
C ASN A 1112 2.70 -39.49 64.52
N SER A 1113 2.42 -39.25 63.24
CA SER A 1113 2.15 -40.32 62.26
C SER A 1113 2.50 -39.86 60.85
N GLY A 1114 3.44 -40.56 60.20
CA GLY A 1114 3.79 -40.30 58.81
C GLY A 1114 2.66 -40.68 57.84
N TYR A 1115 2.57 -39.98 56.72
CA TYR A 1115 1.65 -40.33 55.62
C TYR A 1115 2.25 -41.48 54.78
N ASP A 1116 1.49 -42.56 54.62
CA ASP A 1116 1.81 -43.66 53.72
C ASP A 1116 1.28 -43.38 52.30
N ALA A 1117 2.16 -43.49 51.30
CA ALA A 1117 1.83 -43.25 49.89
C ALA A 1117 1.13 -44.44 49.20
N ARG A 1118 1.12 -45.65 49.79
CA ARG A 1118 0.71 -46.90 49.11
C ARG A 1118 -0.77 -46.97 48.71
N LEU A 1119 -1.65 -46.14 49.26
CA LEU A 1119 -3.10 -46.22 49.01
C LEU A 1119 -3.63 -45.46 47.78
N ALA A 1120 -2.83 -44.57 47.16
CA ALA A 1120 -3.34 -43.66 46.13
C ALA A 1120 -3.56 -44.33 44.75
N TYR A 1121 -2.72 -45.30 44.38
CA TYR A 1121 -2.67 -45.83 43.01
C TYR A 1121 -3.85 -46.75 42.65
N LEU A 1122 -4.38 -47.50 43.62
CA LEU A 1122 -5.38 -48.56 43.37
C LEU A 1122 -6.84 -48.06 43.24
N ASN A 1123 -7.15 -46.84 43.69
CA ASN A 1123 -8.53 -46.33 43.69
C ASN A 1123 -8.95 -45.58 42.41
N TYR A 1124 -8.02 -45.16 41.53
CA TYR A 1124 -8.35 -44.39 40.33
C TYR A 1124 -8.75 -45.25 39.10
N LYS A 1125 -9.20 -46.50 39.33
CA LYS A 1125 -9.61 -47.44 38.26
C LYS A 1125 -11.04 -47.97 38.40
N ARG A 1126 -11.87 -47.26 39.15
CA ARG A 1126 -13.35 -47.37 39.15
C ARG A 1126 -13.92 -45.98 38.94
N GLU A 1127 -14.97 -45.90 38.13
CA GLU A 1127 -15.37 -44.69 37.37
C GLU A 1127 -14.27 -44.32 36.34
N VAL A 1128 -14.53 -44.19 35.05
CA VAL A 1128 -15.80 -44.00 34.30
C VAL A 1128 -15.89 -44.98 33.13
N LEU A 1129 -17.04 -45.69 32.98
CA LEU A 1129 -17.39 -46.35 31.70
C LEU A 1129 -18.89 -46.75 31.60
N GLU A 1130 -19.75 -45.79 31.24
CA GLU A 1130 -21.04 -45.95 30.53
C GLU A 1130 -21.34 -44.59 29.87
N LEU A 1131 -21.33 -44.45 28.52
CA LEU A 1131 -22.42 -44.72 27.55
C LEU A 1131 -23.57 -43.67 27.60
N PRO A 1132 -24.25 -43.30 26.49
CA PRO A 1132 -24.50 -44.02 25.22
C PRO A 1132 -23.67 -43.49 24.02
N ALA A 1133 -23.63 -44.06 22.80
CA ALA A 1133 -24.50 -44.97 22.03
C ALA A 1133 -25.68 -44.32 21.26
N GLU A 1134 -25.43 -43.87 20.02
CA GLU A 1134 -26.46 -43.67 18.98
C GLU A 1134 -26.04 -44.41 17.68
N GLU A 1135 -27.01 -44.69 16.82
CA GLU A 1135 -26.92 -45.69 15.74
C GLU A 1135 -26.67 -45.05 14.35
N GLU A 1136 -25.80 -45.65 13.53
CA GLU A 1136 -25.91 -45.51 12.07
C GLU A 1136 -26.60 -46.75 11.49
N THR A 1137 -27.74 -46.53 10.82
CA THR A 1137 -28.45 -47.57 10.04
C THR A 1137 -28.19 -47.39 8.54
N SER A 1138 -28.11 -48.52 7.84
CA SER A 1138 -27.70 -48.60 6.43
C SER A 1138 -28.72 -48.03 5.44
N ILE A 1139 -28.23 -47.48 4.32
CA ILE A 1139 -29.02 -47.29 3.09
C ILE A 1139 -28.28 -47.96 1.92
N GLU A 1140 -28.99 -48.81 1.17
CA GLU A 1140 -28.47 -49.46 -0.04
C GLU A 1140 -28.50 -48.54 -1.27
N ILE A 1141 -27.68 -48.89 -2.26
CA ILE A 1141 -27.60 -48.22 -3.58
C ILE A 1141 -28.75 -48.70 -4.46
N ASN A 1142 -29.38 -47.80 -5.22
CA ASN A 1142 -29.91 -48.17 -6.53
C ASN A 1142 -29.83 -47.04 -7.59
N GLU A 1143 -29.22 -47.42 -8.71
CA GLU A 1143 -29.14 -46.85 -10.07
C GLU A 1143 -29.31 -45.33 -10.33
N GLY A 1144 -28.26 -44.72 -10.91
CA GLY A 1144 -28.30 -43.39 -11.52
C GLY A 1144 -27.09 -43.09 -12.43
N ARG A 1145 -27.08 -43.57 -13.67
CA ARG A 1145 -26.15 -43.13 -14.73
C ARG A 1145 -26.51 -41.68 -15.16
N GLU A 1146 -25.66 -40.83 -15.74
CA GLU A 1146 -24.37 -41.03 -16.43
C GLU A 1146 -23.53 -39.72 -16.48
N LYS A 1147 -22.36 -39.75 -17.16
CA LYS A 1147 -21.50 -38.63 -17.59
C LYS A 1147 -20.72 -37.85 -16.49
N GLY A 1148 -19.50 -38.33 -16.20
CA GLY A 1148 -18.50 -37.58 -15.42
C GLY A 1148 -17.42 -36.89 -16.26
N ARG A 1149 -16.52 -36.15 -15.59
CA ARG A 1149 -15.19 -35.76 -16.10
C ARG A 1149 -14.17 -35.90 -14.98
N LEU A 1150 -13.08 -36.64 -15.23
CA LEU A 1150 -11.97 -36.85 -14.30
C LEU A 1150 -10.84 -35.88 -14.65
N CYS A 1151 -10.34 -35.11 -13.67
CA CYS A 1151 -9.17 -34.26 -13.82
C CYS A 1151 -8.05 -34.75 -12.89
N ILE A 1152 -7.03 -35.39 -13.47
CA ILE A 1152 -5.78 -35.70 -12.78
C ILE A 1152 -4.82 -34.55 -13.06
N VAL A 1153 -4.24 -33.97 -12.01
CA VAL A 1153 -3.14 -33.00 -12.09
C VAL A 1153 -1.89 -33.67 -11.54
N SER A 1154 -0.77 -33.55 -12.24
CA SER A 1154 0.53 -34.11 -11.82
C SER A 1154 1.41 -32.99 -11.28
N ASP A 1155 1.99 -33.18 -10.10
CA ASP A 1155 2.93 -32.23 -9.50
C ASP A 1155 4.26 -32.18 -10.27
N ASN A 1156 4.39 -31.21 -11.18
CA ASN A 1156 5.71 -30.79 -11.66
C ASN A 1156 5.72 -29.33 -12.12
N ALA A 1157 6.31 -28.46 -11.30
CA ALA A 1157 6.25 -27.01 -11.47
C ALA A 1157 7.22 -26.48 -12.55
N LYS A 1158 6.92 -26.71 -13.84
CA LYS A 1158 7.54 -26.03 -15.01
C LYS A 1158 6.84 -26.30 -16.35
N THR A 1159 5.63 -25.78 -16.58
CA THR A 1159 5.18 -25.28 -17.91
C THR A 1159 3.81 -24.59 -17.80
N ASN A 1160 3.62 -23.48 -18.51
CA ASN A 1160 2.29 -22.90 -18.72
C ASN A 1160 1.63 -23.55 -19.94
N ASN A 1161 0.48 -24.19 -19.76
CA ASN A 1161 -0.45 -24.49 -20.86
C ASN A 1161 -1.90 -24.51 -20.32
N PRO A 1162 -2.88 -23.87 -20.99
CA PRO A 1162 -4.23 -23.74 -20.47
C PRO A 1162 -5.08 -24.99 -20.75
N CYS A 1163 -5.92 -25.37 -19.79
CA CYS A 1163 -6.94 -26.39 -19.99
C CYS A 1163 -8.05 -25.87 -20.92
N MET A 1164 -8.26 -26.50 -22.07
CA MET A 1164 -9.41 -26.21 -22.93
C MET A 1164 -10.65 -26.97 -22.44
N ALA A 1165 -11.71 -26.25 -22.06
CA ALA A 1165 -13.03 -26.82 -21.92
C ALA A 1165 -13.75 -26.81 -23.28
N ILE A 1166 -14.12 -28.00 -23.77
CA ILE A 1166 -15.07 -28.17 -24.88
C ILE A 1166 -16.27 -28.96 -24.35
N THR A 1167 -17.48 -28.56 -24.76
CA THR A 1167 -18.75 -29.11 -24.27
C THR A 1167 -19.40 -29.98 -25.32
N TYR A 1168 -19.52 -31.28 -25.04
CA TYR A 1168 -20.71 -32.14 -25.19
C TYR A 1168 -20.48 -33.47 -24.41
#